data_AF-A0A1G4AT08-F1
#
_entry.id   AF-A0A1G4AT08-F1
#
_cell.length_a   1.000
_cell.length_b   1.000
_cell.length_c   1.000
_cell.angle_alpha   90.00
_cell.angle_beta   90.00
_cell.angle_gamma   90.00
#
_symmetry.space_group_name_H-M   'P 1'
#
loop_
_entity.id
_entity.type
_entity.pdbx_description
1 polymer ?
#
loop_
_entity_poly.entity_id
_entity_poly.type
_entity_poly.pdbx_seq_one_letter_code
_entity_poly.pdbx_strand_id
1 'polypeptide(L)'
;MAPSAQNVRKTRASDDLIMATNNSSIVSKRSVEHLYYPDEPHYFRFFVKKFRRRAPLVNRGYHLRLKVIDTLVRRFLEKPSTRKKVIVNLGCGSDVLPWQCQVRYPDSCRDVTFLDVDYPDLIQKKRQIVLETPELQDLMGAWEVNDDSPIVLKSQKYCQVECDLRQLSVLQSCLEALFDVPKTDFMFVAEVSITYMDTEGANGVIEWAATVGNAEFCLLEQILPDGPDHPFALTMLGHFNKMNAPLKSVHRYPTVASQEKRFESLGWPSVESWTLWEAWSDNLFMTADERRALDAVEPFDELEEFALFASHYFVILATTPRSEAQGHVSKVFGEVDIQSFPSPMVMSAYESTRGHRRLGAAMLVEKPNSHGFISHNFGQGPVGRMNSEDLYQISSQPVSPTLSVKVPSARVGQSITDLGSAGVLLAGGRASPSTAFRDCWLFNKHLAAWEPTKDLPVPLFRHSVTRLGSSPLALLAGGRKNHRETSADYFLFDPAVGWKKCEVQSAPPALYSTTFVCTGDVGPRGITGFLTGGSLEDSVINQEIYTWELDLSEAEPVLSFQHRTSNDGIVSSTFARLGSIVVQSLGYTLVLGGVIKGVQLPSTYDILVLKATRSDVNVVARLDGTDSSGVVRPFLMGSSVVLYGDGNFAIVGGGATCYAMGTFWTPGSYSFRFDPSLLPQHSTGQVASRSEPVKYVETIQFVENEKTPVN
;
A
#
# COMPACT_ATOMS: atom_id res chain seq x y z
N MET A 1 -0.35 14.94 -44.60
CA MET A 1 0.06 16.33 -44.30
C MET A 1 1.26 16.28 -43.36
N ALA A 2 2.40 16.87 -43.73
CA ALA A 2 3.56 16.92 -42.85
C ALA A 2 3.26 17.79 -41.62
N PRO A 3 3.64 17.37 -40.40
CA PRO A 3 3.40 18.15 -39.19
C PRO A 3 4.15 19.48 -39.24
N SER A 4 3.53 20.56 -38.74
CA SER A 4 4.13 21.89 -38.71
C SER A 4 5.41 21.91 -37.86
N ALA A 5 6.39 22.76 -38.20
CA ALA A 5 7.65 22.88 -37.46
C ALA A 5 7.46 23.22 -35.96
N GLN A 6 6.35 23.87 -35.62
CA GLN A 6 5.94 24.16 -34.24
C GLN A 6 5.45 22.90 -33.50
N ASN A 7 4.75 21.99 -34.19
CA ASN A 7 4.38 20.69 -33.63
C ASN A 7 5.61 19.80 -33.43
N VAL A 8 6.54 19.76 -34.39
CA VAL A 8 7.79 18.98 -34.26
C VAL A 8 8.65 19.43 -33.07
N ARG A 9 8.77 20.75 -32.84
CA ARG A 9 9.50 21.29 -31.67
C ARG A 9 8.81 20.98 -30.33
N LYS A 10 7.47 21.01 -30.29
CA LYS A 10 6.70 20.63 -29.09
C LYS A 10 6.82 19.14 -28.79
N THR A 11 6.81 18.28 -29.81
CA THR A 11 7.00 16.84 -29.64
C THR A 11 8.39 16.52 -29.09
N ARG A 12 9.46 17.11 -29.64
CA ARG A 12 10.83 16.90 -29.13
C ARG A 12 11.01 17.33 -27.67
N ALA A 13 10.48 18.49 -27.28
CA ALA A 13 10.56 18.95 -25.89
C ALA A 13 9.76 18.07 -24.92
N SER A 14 8.66 17.46 -25.38
CA SER A 14 7.91 16.46 -24.61
C SER A 14 8.71 15.16 -24.47
N ASP A 15 9.38 14.73 -25.54
CA ASP A 15 10.19 13.52 -25.56
C ASP A 15 11.40 13.66 -24.61
N ASP A 16 12.06 14.83 -24.56
CA ASP A 16 13.16 15.13 -23.62
C ASP A 16 12.78 14.95 -22.14
N LEU A 17 11.54 15.29 -21.78
CA LEU A 17 11.04 15.19 -20.40
C LEU A 17 10.66 13.75 -20.05
N ILE A 18 10.14 12.99 -21.02
CA ILE A 18 9.95 11.53 -20.86
C ILE A 18 11.31 10.87 -20.64
N MET A 19 12.35 11.25 -21.39
CA MET A 19 13.71 10.74 -21.19
C MET A 19 14.28 11.05 -19.78
N ALA A 20 13.84 12.13 -19.13
CA ALA A 20 14.25 12.45 -17.77
C ALA A 20 13.70 11.50 -16.70
N THR A 21 12.59 10.79 -16.98
CA THR A 21 12.01 9.80 -16.06
C THR A 21 12.96 8.61 -15.83
N ASN A 22 13.76 8.25 -16.83
CA ASN A 22 14.81 7.22 -16.74
C ASN A 22 15.74 7.48 -15.55
N ASN A 23 16.25 8.70 -15.39
CA ASN A 23 17.18 9.03 -14.30
C ASN A 23 16.55 8.79 -12.91
N SER A 24 15.27 9.09 -12.72
CA SER A 24 14.58 8.88 -11.44
C SER A 24 14.42 7.40 -11.11
N SER A 25 14.04 6.60 -12.10
CA SER A 25 13.88 5.14 -11.99
C SER A 25 15.21 4.46 -11.69
N ILE A 26 16.26 4.78 -12.44
CA ILE A 26 17.57 4.14 -12.29
C ILE A 26 18.25 4.49 -10.96
N VAL A 27 18.06 5.71 -10.44
CA VAL A 27 18.51 6.04 -9.07
C VAL A 27 17.84 5.12 -8.04
N SER A 28 16.57 4.78 -8.23
CA SER A 28 15.81 3.94 -7.30
C SER A 28 16.21 2.46 -7.45
N LYS A 29 16.38 1.95 -8.68
CA LYS A 29 16.95 0.62 -8.95
C LYS A 29 18.36 0.47 -8.37
N ARG A 30 19.21 1.50 -8.47
CA ARG A 30 20.55 1.51 -7.85
C ARG A 30 20.50 1.49 -6.31
N SER A 31 19.54 2.19 -5.71
CA SER A 31 19.33 2.14 -4.25
C SER A 31 19.03 0.72 -3.79
N VAL A 32 18.21 -0.01 -4.55
CA VAL A 32 17.90 -1.43 -4.29
C VAL A 32 19.12 -2.32 -4.52
N GLU A 33 19.79 -2.20 -5.66
CA GLU A 33 21.00 -2.97 -5.98
C GLU A 33 22.03 -2.91 -4.83
N HIS A 34 22.29 -1.70 -4.32
CA HIS A 34 23.26 -1.51 -3.25
C HIS A 34 22.84 -2.11 -1.89
N LEU A 35 21.54 -2.09 -1.56
CA LEU A 35 21.04 -2.47 -0.23
C LEU A 35 20.53 -3.92 -0.17
N TYR A 36 19.87 -4.40 -1.23
CA TYR A 36 19.16 -5.67 -1.29
C TYR A 36 19.98 -6.76 -2.00
N TYR A 37 20.94 -6.36 -2.84
CA TYR A 37 21.83 -7.27 -3.58
C TYR A 37 23.31 -6.90 -3.37
N PRO A 38 23.78 -6.82 -2.11
CA PRO A 38 25.15 -6.35 -1.82
C PRO A 38 26.24 -7.27 -2.39
N ASP A 39 25.92 -8.56 -2.56
CA ASP A 39 26.85 -9.59 -3.03
C ASP A 39 26.82 -9.80 -4.55
N GLU A 40 25.95 -9.08 -5.26
CA GLU A 40 25.89 -9.10 -6.73
C GLU A 40 26.74 -7.97 -7.34
N PRO A 41 27.23 -8.12 -8.59
CA PRO A 41 27.87 -7.01 -9.29
C PRO A 41 26.91 -5.82 -9.47
N HIS A 42 27.39 -4.62 -9.12
CA HIS A 42 26.58 -3.40 -9.20
C HIS A 42 26.72 -2.72 -10.56
N TYR A 43 25.74 -2.90 -11.45
CA TYR A 43 25.76 -2.38 -12.82
C TYR A 43 25.13 -0.99 -12.94
N PHE A 44 24.12 -0.66 -12.12
CA PHE A 44 23.47 0.67 -12.22
C PHE A 44 24.44 1.82 -11.88
N ARG A 45 25.56 1.55 -11.20
CA ARG A 45 26.59 2.53 -10.87
C ARG A 45 27.27 3.15 -12.10
N PHE A 46 27.29 2.46 -13.24
CA PHE A 46 27.90 2.96 -14.47
C PHE A 46 27.02 4.02 -15.14
N PHE A 47 25.70 3.90 -15.01
CA PHE A 47 24.71 4.81 -15.58
C PHE A 47 24.36 5.98 -14.66
N VAL A 48 24.34 5.74 -13.35
CA VAL A 48 24.13 6.77 -12.34
C VAL A 48 25.32 6.73 -11.39
N LYS A 49 26.24 7.69 -11.48
CA LYS A 49 27.50 7.68 -10.70
C LYS A 49 27.31 8.00 -9.22
N LYS A 50 26.44 8.96 -8.86
CA LYS A 50 26.19 9.35 -7.46
C LYS A 50 25.15 8.45 -6.80
N PHE A 51 25.55 7.74 -5.74
CA PHE A 51 24.62 6.93 -4.96
C PHE A 51 23.64 7.84 -4.22
N ARG A 52 22.35 7.51 -4.28
CA ARG A 52 21.30 8.17 -3.51
C ARG A 52 20.34 7.10 -2.98
N ARG A 53 20.35 6.90 -1.67
CA ARG A 53 19.40 6.04 -0.98
C ARG A 53 17.97 6.59 -1.15
N ARG A 54 17.01 5.69 -1.39
CA ARG A 54 15.56 5.99 -1.30
C ARG A 54 14.99 5.55 0.04
N ALA A 55 13.80 6.05 0.35
CA ALA A 55 13.06 5.63 1.55
C ALA A 55 12.71 4.13 1.47
N PRO A 56 12.58 3.43 2.62
CA PRO A 56 12.27 2.00 2.66
C PRO A 56 11.06 1.60 1.81
N LEU A 57 9.97 2.38 1.85
CA LEU A 57 8.78 2.17 1.02
C LEU A 57 9.11 2.11 -0.48
N VAL A 58 9.92 3.04 -0.97
CA VAL A 58 10.34 3.10 -2.39
C VAL A 58 11.29 1.97 -2.72
N ASN A 59 12.24 1.64 -1.84
CA ASN A 59 13.15 0.53 -2.07
C ASN A 59 12.40 -0.80 -2.17
N ARG A 60 11.45 -1.09 -1.26
CA ARG A 60 10.66 -2.33 -1.31
C ARG A 60 9.84 -2.45 -2.58
N GLY A 61 9.22 -1.37 -3.04
CA GLY A 61 8.47 -1.41 -4.30
C GLY A 61 9.36 -1.56 -5.53
N TYR A 62 10.54 -0.94 -5.57
CA TYR A 62 11.51 -1.17 -6.65
C TYR A 62 12.14 -2.57 -6.58
N HIS A 63 12.36 -3.12 -5.38
CA HIS A 63 12.78 -4.50 -5.20
C HIS A 63 11.74 -5.46 -5.78
N LEU A 64 10.46 -5.29 -5.45
CA LEU A 64 9.39 -6.10 -6.01
C LEU A 64 9.29 -5.95 -7.53
N ARG A 65 9.37 -4.72 -8.05
CA ARG A 65 9.37 -4.44 -9.49
C ARG A 65 10.51 -5.17 -10.22
N LEU A 66 11.73 -5.11 -9.70
CA LEU A 66 12.89 -5.83 -10.26
C LEU A 66 12.70 -7.35 -10.17
N LYS A 67 12.24 -7.85 -9.02
CA LYS A 67 12.02 -9.29 -8.78
C LYS A 67 10.97 -9.87 -9.73
N VAL A 68 9.87 -9.15 -9.97
CA VAL A 68 8.81 -9.59 -10.88
C VAL A 68 9.31 -9.72 -12.31
N ILE A 69 9.99 -8.70 -12.84
CA ILE A 69 10.57 -8.74 -14.19
C ILE A 69 11.62 -9.84 -14.29
N ASP A 70 12.54 -9.93 -13.33
CA ASP A 70 13.58 -10.96 -13.29
C ASP A 70 12.99 -12.38 -13.28
N THR A 71 11.93 -12.62 -12.49
CA THR A 71 11.24 -13.91 -12.42
C THR A 71 10.62 -14.31 -13.76
N LEU A 72 9.91 -13.39 -14.42
CA LEU A 72 9.28 -13.68 -15.71
C LEU A 72 10.31 -13.84 -16.83
N VAL A 73 11.36 -13.04 -16.83
CA VAL A 73 12.49 -13.17 -17.76
C VAL A 73 13.18 -14.50 -17.56
N ARG A 74 13.46 -14.89 -16.31
CA ARG A 74 14.03 -16.20 -15.99
C ARG A 74 13.15 -17.33 -16.50
N ARG A 75 11.83 -17.24 -16.33
CA ARG A 75 10.87 -18.24 -16.82
C ARG A 75 10.97 -18.42 -18.34
N PHE A 76 11.10 -17.32 -19.09
CA PHE A 76 11.34 -17.37 -20.54
C PHE A 76 12.72 -17.97 -20.88
N LEU A 77 13.77 -17.57 -20.16
CA LEU A 77 15.15 -18.09 -20.35
C LEU A 77 15.23 -19.60 -20.11
N GLU A 78 14.54 -20.13 -19.11
CA GLU A 78 14.57 -21.55 -18.74
C GLU A 78 13.59 -22.43 -19.55
N LYS A 79 12.61 -21.83 -20.25
CA LYS A 79 11.65 -22.56 -21.10
C LYS A 79 12.37 -23.38 -22.19
N PRO A 80 12.21 -24.71 -22.28
CA PRO A 80 12.88 -25.50 -23.31
C PRO A 80 12.51 -25.05 -24.72
N SER A 81 13.50 -24.80 -25.58
CA SER A 81 13.28 -24.46 -26.99
C SER A 81 14.48 -24.86 -27.86
N THR A 82 14.21 -25.26 -29.09
CA THR A 82 15.22 -25.47 -30.15
C THR A 82 15.48 -24.22 -30.98
N ARG A 83 14.72 -23.15 -30.72
CA ARG A 83 14.74 -21.88 -31.45
C ARG A 83 15.68 -20.91 -30.74
N LYS A 84 16.21 -19.95 -31.51
CA LYS A 84 17.01 -18.86 -30.93
C LYS A 84 16.11 -18.06 -29.99
N LYS A 85 16.60 -17.66 -28.83
CA LYS A 85 15.86 -16.79 -27.91
C LYS A 85 16.37 -15.35 -27.97
N VAL A 86 15.44 -14.41 -28.03
CA VAL A 86 15.72 -12.98 -28.02
C VAL A 86 14.85 -12.27 -27.00
N ILE A 87 15.46 -11.46 -26.15
CA ILE A 87 14.74 -10.57 -25.22
C ILE A 87 14.86 -9.15 -25.75
N VAL A 88 13.73 -8.53 -26.08
CA VAL A 88 13.63 -7.16 -26.60
C VAL A 88 13.12 -6.25 -25.49
N ASN A 89 13.97 -5.37 -24.98
CA ASN A 89 13.63 -4.39 -23.95
C ASN A 89 13.17 -3.08 -24.60
N LEU A 90 11.86 -2.83 -24.57
CA LEU A 90 11.19 -1.72 -25.24
C LEU A 90 11.15 -0.50 -24.32
N GLY A 91 11.85 0.56 -24.69
CA GLY A 91 12.08 1.72 -23.83
C GLY A 91 13.05 1.37 -22.71
N CYS A 92 14.17 0.76 -23.08
CA CYS A 92 15.11 0.16 -22.14
C CYS A 92 15.79 1.16 -21.18
N GLY A 93 15.78 2.47 -21.50
CA GLY A 93 16.51 3.51 -20.78
C GLY A 93 17.93 3.07 -20.44
N SER A 94 18.31 3.19 -19.17
CA SER A 94 19.59 2.69 -18.66
C SER A 94 19.45 1.39 -17.86
N ASP A 95 18.46 0.56 -18.20
CA ASP A 95 18.31 -0.77 -17.60
C ASP A 95 19.55 -1.63 -17.84
N VAL A 96 19.84 -2.50 -16.87
CA VAL A 96 20.99 -3.39 -16.83
C VAL A 96 20.60 -4.87 -16.84
N LEU A 97 19.33 -5.18 -17.10
CA LEU A 97 18.78 -6.54 -17.22
C LEU A 97 19.68 -7.50 -18.02
N PRO A 98 20.26 -7.14 -19.19
CA PRO A 98 21.13 -8.06 -19.93
C PRO A 98 22.32 -8.55 -19.10
N TRP A 99 22.97 -7.67 -18.36
CA TRP A 99 24.13 -8.02 -17.54
C TRP A 99 23.74 -8.78 -16.28
N GLN A 100 22.62 -8.40 -15.64
CA GLN A 100 22.09 -9.13 -14.48
C GLN A 100 21.74 -10.59 -14.85
N CYS A 101 21.07 -10.80 -15.98
CA CYS A 101 20.72 -12.15 -16.43
C CYS A 101 21.95 -13.02 -16.74
N GLN A 102 22.99 -12.46 -17.38
CA GLN A 102 24.21 -13.22 -17.67
C GLN A 102 24.94 -13.66 -16.38
N VAL A 103 24.87 -12.88 -15.31
CA VAL A 103 25.45 -13.23 -14.00
C VAL A 103 24.59 -14.23 -13.23
N ARG A 104 23.28 -13.98 -13.15
CA ARG A 104 22.34 -14.80 -12.37
C ARG A 104 22.02 -16.13 -13.02
N TYR A 105 21.99 -16.17 -14.36
CA TYR A 105 21.51 -17.29 -15.17
C TYR A 105 22.46 -17.64 -16.34
N PRO A 106 23.76 -17.87 -16.08
CA PRO A 106 24.77 -17.99 -17.14
C PRO A 106 24.47 -19.12 -18.14
N ASP A 107 23.99 -20.27 -17.65
CA ASP A 107 23.66 -21.42 -18.50
C ASP A 107 22.46 -21.14 -19.41
N SER A 108 21.38 -20.59 -18.84
CA SER A 108 20.16 -20.23 -19.59
C SER A 108 20.38 -19.06 -20.56
N CYS A 109 21.41 -18.24 -20.33
CA CYS A 109 21.78 -17.11 -21.18
C CYS A 109 22.83 -17.44 -22.27
N ARG A 110 23.28 -18.69 -22.38
CA ARG A 110 24.37 -19.08 -23.29
C ARG A 110 24.08 -18.75 -24.76
N ASP A 111 22.87 -19.03 -25.23
CA ASP A 111 22.44 -18.76 -26.61
C ASP A 111 21.27 -17.76 -26.67
N VAL A 112 21.32 -16.73 -25.84
CA VAL A 112 20.31 -15.67 -25.80
C VAL A 112 20.91 -14.36 -26.28
N THR A 113 20.15 -13.61 -27.09
CA THR A 113 20.52 -12.26 -27.50
C THR A 113 19.56 -11.26 -26.86
N PHE A 114 20.11 -10.25 -26.19
CA PHE A 114 19.34 -9.14 -25.64
C PHE A 114 19.36 -7.98 -26.64
N LEU A 115 18.21 -7.37 -26.90
CA LEU A 115 18.04 -6.22 -27.78
C LEU A 115 17.43 -5.07 -27.00
N ASP A 116 18.22 -4.02 -26.79
CA ASP A 116 17.74 -2.79 -26.18
C ASP A 116 17.25 -1.81 -27.24
N VAL A 117 16.04 -1.28 -27.04
CA VAL A 117 15.41 -0.31 -27.95
C VAL A 117 14.98 0.91 -27.15
N ASP A 118 15.39 2.10 -27.60
CA ASP A 118 14.94 3.38 -27.05
C ASP A 118 15.17 4.51 -28.06
N TYR A 119 14.79 5.73 -27.69
CA TYR A 119 15.08 6.94 -28.46
C TYR A 119 16.58 7.06 -28.75
N PRO A 120 16.96 7.59 -29.93
CA PRO A 120 18.36 7.75 -30.34
C PRO A 120 19.24 8.40 -29.25
N ASP A 121 18.77 9.49 -28.65
CA ASP A 121 19.53 10.22 -27.62
C ASP A 121 19.82 9.40 -26.35
N LEU A 122 18.95 8.46 -25.97
CA LEU A 122 19.16 7.57 -24.83
C LEU A 122 20.07 6.41 -25.20
N ILE A 123 19.87 5.82 -26.36
CA ILE A 123 20.71 4.72 -26.85
C ILE A 123 22.14 5.19 -27.11
N GLN A 124 22.39 6.35 -27.74
CA GLN A 124 23.75 6.85 -27.91
C GLN A 124 24.47 7.05 -26.57
N LYS A 125 23.79 7.57 -25.54
CA LYS A 125 24.35 7.69 -24.19
C LYS A 125 24.66 6.32 -23.58
N LYS A 126 23.74 5.35 -23.72
CA LYS A 126 23.94 3.99 -23.23
C LYS A 126 25.10 3.30 -23.96
N ARG A 127 25.15 3.41 -25.29
CA ARG A 127 26.21 2.91 -26.18
C ARG A 127 27.57 3.42 -25.74
N GLN A 128 27.70 4.73 -25.53
CA GLN A 128 28.93 5.34 -25.04
C GLN A 128 29.38 4.70 -23.71
N ILE A 129 28.49 4.61 -22.73
CA ILE A 129 28.82 4.02 -21.42
C ILE A 129 29.25 2.55 -21.56
N VAL A 130 28.55 1.77 -22.39
CA VAL A 130 28.91 0.36 -22.64
C VAL A 130 30.29 0.25 -23.28
N LEU A 131 30.58 1.05 -24.31
CA LEU A 131 31.87 1.05 -25.03
C LEU A 131 33.03 1.66 -24.23
N GLU A 132 32.76 2.41 -23.16
CA GLU A 132 33.77 2.98 -22.27
C GLU A 132 33.97 2.16 -20.98
N THR A 133 33.13 1.15 -20.72
CA THR A 133 33.15 0.36 -19.46
C THR A 133 33.57 -1.09 -19.72
N PRO A 134 34.80 -1.51 -19.37
CA PRO A 134 35.30 -2.87 -19.58
C PRO A 134 34.39 -3.95 -19.01
N GLU A 135 33.86 -3.76 -17.80
CA GLU A 135 33.00 -4.75 -17.14
C GLU A 135 31.70 -5.03 -17.90
N LEU A 136 31.22 -4.08 -18.72
CA LEU A 136 30.05 -4.26 -19.58
C LEU A 136 30.40 -4.95 -20.90
N GLN A 137 31.63 -4.77 -21.38
CA GLN A 137 32.13 -5.35 -22.64
C GLN A 137 32.53 -6.80 -22.50
N ASP A 138 33.28 -7.12 -21.43
CA ASP A 138 33.82 -8.44 -21.18
C ASP A 138 32.72 -9.52 -21.13
N LEU A 139 31.50 -9.13 -20.75
CA LEU A 139 30.35 -10.02 -20.65
C LEU A 139 29.69 -10.34 -22.01
N MET A 140 29.88 -9.49 -23.01
CA MET A 140 29.10 -9.51 -24.27
C MET A 140 29.94 -9.75 -25.53
N GLY A 141 31.27 -9.67 -25.43
CA GLY A 141 32.21 -10.11 -26.46
C GLY A 141 32.53 -9.05 -27.52
N ALA A 142 32.80 -9.50 -28.76
CA ALA A 142 33.23 -8.63 -29.85
C ALA A 142 32.07 -7.80 -30.43
N TRP A 143 32.34 -6.53 -30.73
CA TRP A 143 31.34 -5.54 -31.13
C TRP A 143 31.47 -5.12 -32.60
N GLU A 144 30.32 -5.01 -33.25
CA GLU A 144 30.10 -4.25 -34.47
C GLU A 144 29.44 -2.92 -34.09
N VAL A 145 30.05 -1.82 -34.53
CA VAL A 145 29.66 -0.47 -34.17
C VAL A 145 29.27 0.26 -35.47
N ASN A 146 28.04 0.78 -35.54
CA ASN A 146 27.54 1.46 -36.74
C ASN A 146 26.99 2.85 -36.39
N ASP A 147 27.40 3.87 -37.14
CA ASP A 147 26.91 5.24 -36.94
C ASP A 147 25.78 5.62 -37.91
N ASP A 148 25.68 4.95 -39.07
CA ASP A 148 24.74 5.26 -40.14
C ASP A 148 23.57 4.25 -40.23
N SER A 149 23.30 3.53 -39.15
CA SER A 149 22.27 2.48 -39.08
C SER A 149 21.44 2.61 -37.81
N PRO A 150 20.13 2.31 -37.83
CA PRO A 150 19.34 2.19 -36.61
C PRO A 150 19.89 1.13 -35.64
N ILE A 151 20.62 0.11 -36.14
CA ILE A 151 21.33 -0.89 -35.32
C ILE A 151 22.74 -0.37 -35.03
N VAL A 152 22.87 0.39 -33.95
CA VAL A 152 24.11 1.15 -33.64
C VAL A 152 25.18 0.33 -32.93
N LEU A 153 24.78 -0.73 -32.23
CA LEU A 153 25.69 -1.65 -31.56
C LEU A 153 25.19 -3.08 -31.71
N LYS A 154 26.08 -4.00 -32.07
CA LYS A 154 25.76 -5.41 -32.26
C LYS A 154 26.88 -6.31 -31.76
N SER A 155 26.51 -7.38 -31.08
CA SER A 155 27.36 -8.51 -30.71
C SER A 155 26.53 -9.80 -30.78
N GLN A 156 27.13 -10.94 -30.45
CA GLN A 156 26.39 -12.21 -30.40
C GLN A 156 25.29 -12.20 -29.31
N LYS A 157 25.54 -11.55 -28.17
CA LYS A 157 24.68 -11.60 -26.98
C LYS A 157 23.89 -10.32 -26.72
N TYR A 158 24.27 -9.21 -27.33
CA TYR A 158 23.68 -7.90 -27.06
C TYR A 158 23.67 -6.98 -28.28
N CYS A 159 22.53 -6.34 -28.52
CA CYS A 159 22.33 -5.36 -29.58
C CYS A 159 21.64 -4.10 -29.01
N GLN A 160 21.88 -2.95 -29.65
CA GLN A 160 21.19 -1.70 -29.36
C GLN A 160 20.61 -1.12 -30.65
N VAL A 161 19.34 -0.72 -30.59
CA VAL A 161 18.61 -0.12 -31.70
C VAL A 161 18.04 1.23 -31.31
N GLU A 162 18.31 2.22 -32.14
CA GLU A 162 17.78 3.57 -32.04
C GLU A 162 16.44 3.65 -32.75
N CYS A 163 15.36 3.68 -31.97
CA CYS A 163 14.03 3.69 -32.53
C CYS A 163 13.05 4.41 -31.60
N ASP A 164 12.33 5.36 -32.18
CA ASP A 164 11.05 5.79 -31.61
C ASP A 164 10.06 4.63 -31.77
N LEU A 165 9.56 4.09 -30.66
CA LEU A 165 8.67 2.91 -30.66
C LEU A 165 7.38 3.09 -31.48
N ARG A 166 7.03 4.32 -31.88
CA ARG A 166 5.93 4.59 -32.82
C ARG A 166 6.28 4.20 -34.27
N GLN A 167 7.55 4.02 -34.61
CA GLN A 167 8.04 3.72 -35.94
C GLN A 167 8.22 2.20 -36.15
N LEU A 168 7.10 1.48 -36.12
CA LEU A 168 7.06 0.01 -36.12
C LEU A 168 7.74 -0.62 -37.34
N SER A 169 7.74 0.04 -38.51
CA SER A 169 8.42 -0.45 -39.71
C SER A 169 9.94 -0.48 -39.57
N VAL A 170 10.52 0.49 -38.85
CA VAL A 170 11.95 0.53 -38.55
C VAL A 170 12.30 -0.62 -37.60
N LEU A 171 11.49 -0.81 -36.56
CA LEU A 171 11.68 -1.87 -35.59
C LEU A 171 11.59 -3.26 -36.24
N GLN A 172 10.58 -3.49 -37.09
CA GLN A 172 10.44 -4.70 -37.88
C GLN A 172 11.68 -4.96 -38.76
N SER A 173 12.11 -3.94 -39.51
CA SER A 173 13.30 -4.06 -40.39
C SER A 173 14.56 -4.40 -39.60
N CYS A 174 14.72 -3.86 -38.39
CA CYS A 174 15.84 -4.17 -37.51
C CYS A 174 15.79 -5.62 -37.02
N LEU A 175 14.62 -6.13 -36.62
CA LEU A 175 14.47 -7.52 -36.21
C LEU A 175 14.80 -8.49 -37.35
N GLU A 176 14.30 -8.22 -38.57
CA GLU A 176 14.57 -9.03 -39.76
C GLU A 176 16.04 -8.99 -40.18
N ALA A 177 16.72 -7.86 -39.98
CA ALA A 177 18.15 -7.74 -40.24
C ALA A 177 19.02 -8.47 -39.20
N LEU A 178 18.54 -8.59 -37.96
CA LEU A 178 19.27 -9.20 -36.85
C LEU A 178 19.03 -10.71 -36.72
N PHE A 179 17.83 -11.19 -37.06
CA PHE A 179 17.38 -12.54 -36.70
C PHE A 179 16.58 -13.24 -37.82
N ASP A 180 16.68 -14.58 -37.86
CA ASP A 180 15.72 -15.42 -38.59
C ASP A 180 14.42 -15.49 -37.78
N VAL A 181 13.55 -14.49 -37.97
CA VAL A 181 12.31 -14.28 -37.19
C VAL A 181 11.46 -15.57 -37.10
N PRO A 182 11.19 -16.30 -38.20
CA PRO A 182 10.46 -17.57 -38.16
C PRO A 182 11.12 -18.69 -37.34
N LYS A 183 12.39 -18.58 -36.94
CA LYS A 183 13.12 -19.55 -36.08
C LYS A 183 13.57 -18.97 -34.74
N THR A 184 12.98 -17.86 -34.34
CA THR A 184 13.29 -17.17 -33.09
C THR A 184 12.07 -17.14 -32.16
N ASP A 185 12.31 -17.27 -30.87
CA ASP A 185 11.37 -17.01 -29.79
C ASP A 185 11.69 -15.64 -29.20
N PHE A 186 10.70 -14.76 -29.15
CA PHE A 186 10.86 -13.40 -28.65
C PHE A 186 10.21 -13.23 -27.29
N MET A 187 10.85 -12.48 -26.40
CA MET A 187 10.21 -11.90 -25.22
C MET A 187 10.35 -10.39 -25.29
N PHE A 188 9.24 -9.68 -25.38
CA PHE A 188 9.19 -8.24 -25.29
C PHE A 188 9.00 -7.83 -23.83
N VAL A 189 9.82 -6.92 -23.34
CA VAL A 189 9.71 -6.36 -21.98
C VAL A 189 9.44 -4.87 -22.12
N ALA A 190 8.32 -4.40 -21.57
CA ALA A 190 7.96 -2.98 -21.50
C ALA A 190 7.73 -2.61 -20.02
N GLU A 191 8.76 -2.12 -19.36
CA GLU A 191 8.74 -1.84 -17.92
C GLU A 191 8.59 -0.34 -17.65
N VAL A 192 7.35 0.14 -17.51
CA VAL A 192 6.99 1.55 -17.32
C VAL A 192 7.59 2.43 -18.43
N SER A 193 7.41 1.99 -19.68
CA SER A 193 7.91 2.68 -20.88
C SER A 193 6.77 3.15 -21.78
N ILE A 194 5.96 2.22 -22.29
CA ILE A 194 4.88 2.53 -23.24
C ILE A 194 3.71 3.30 -22.62
N THR A 195 3.63 3.38 -21.29
CA THR A 195 2.62 4.16 -20.55
C THR A 195 2.64 5.66 -20.87
N TYR A 196 3.80 6.19 -21.30
CA TYR A 196 3.99 7.58 -21.71
C TYR A 196 3.60 7.86 -23.17
N MET A 197 3.41 6.81 -23.97
CA MET A 197 2.94 6.92 -25.35
C MET A 197 1.45 7.19 -25.37
N ASP A 198 0.95 7.90 -26.39
CA ASP A 198 -0.49 7.95 -26.59
C ASP A 198 -1.03 6.52 -26.82
N THR A 199 -2.32 6.34 -26.50
CA THR A 199 -2.90 5.00 -26.46
C THR A 199 -2.88 4.30 -27.82
N GLU A 200 -2.95 5.04 -28.92
CA GLU A 200 -2.83 4.47 -30.27
C GLU A 200 -1.42 3.94 -30.50
N GLY A 201 -0.39 4.74 -30.22
CA GLY A 201 1.01 4.30 -30.31
C GLY A 201 1.32 3.10 -29.41
N ALA A 202 0.88 3.12 -28.15
CA ALA A 202 1.10 2.00 -27.22
C ALA A 202 0.39 0.72 -27.68
N ASN A 203 -0.84 0.82 -28.18
CA ASN A 203 -1.56 -0.31 -28.76
C ASN A 203 -0.87 -0.84 -30.01
N GLY A 204 -0.37 0.05 -30.88
CA GLY A 204 0.36 -0.33 -32.08
C GLY A 204 1.60 -1.18 -31.78
N VAL A 205 2.35 -0.85 -30.71
CA VAL A 205 3.49 -1.67 -30.27
C VAL A 205 3.05 -3.06 -29.80
N ILE A 206 1.97 -3.15 -29.01
CA ILE A 206 1.45 -4.43 -28.50
C ILE A 206 0.94 -5.30 -29.66
N GLU A 207 0.18 -4.71 -30.59
CA GLU A 207 -0.37 -5.40 -31.76
C GLU A 207 0.74 -5.87 -32.69
N TRP A 208 1.70 -5.00 -33.01
CA TRP A 208 2.85 -5.37 -33.85
C TRP A 208 3.66 -6.52 -33.26
N ALA A 209 3.95 -6.48 -31.95
CA ALA A 209 4.71 -7.53 -31.28
C ALA A 209 4.01 -8.90 -31.38
N ALA A 210 2.67 -8.94 -31.44
CA ALA A 210 1.92 -10.18 -31.65
C ALA A 210 2.11 -10.78 -33.06
N THR A 211 2.48 -9.95 -34.04
CA THR A 211 2.66 -10.39 -35.44
C THR A 211 4.03 -11.02 -35.72
N VAL A 212 4.99 -10.91 -34.78
CA VAL A 212 6.37 -11.39 -34.94
C VAL A 212 6.46 -12.93 -34.94
N GLY A 213 5.43 -13.63 -34.46
CA GLY A 213 5.35 -15.10 -34.49
C GLY A 213 5.29 -15.70 -33.08
N ASN A 214 6.31 -16.46 -32.68
CA ASN A 214 6.36 -17.04 -31.34
C ASN A 214 6.93 -16.00 -30.35
N ALA A 215 6.05 -15.40 -29.54
CA ALA A 215 6.39 -14.29 -28.69
C ALA A 215 5.70 -14.34 -27.31
N GLU A 216 6.38 -13.77 -26.32
CA GLU A 216 5.83 -13.39 -25.02
C GLU A 216 5.95 -11.87 -24.85
N PHE A 217 4.98 -11.23 -24.19
CA PHE A 217 5.02 -9.79 -23.89
C PHE A 217 4.81 -9.57 -22.40
N CYS A 218 5.85 -9.07 -21.73
CA CYS A 218 5.84 -8.67 -20.34
C CYS A 218 5.63 -7.15 -20.23
N LEU A 219 4.45 -6.74 -19.76
CA LEU A 219 4.13 -5.33 -19.51
C LEU A 219 4.02 -5.09 -18.01
N LEU A 220 4.77 -4.12 -17.47
CA LEU A 220 4.60 -3.63 -16.10
C LEU A 220 4.37 -2.13 -16.13
N GLU A 221 3.16 -1.69 -15.76
CA GLU A 221 2.80 -0.26 -15.73
C GLU A 221 1.67 0.03 -14.70
N GLN A 222 1.23 1.29 -14.65
CA GLN A 222 0.24 1.77 -13.69
C GLN A 222 -1.21 1.47 -14.10
N ILE A 223 -2.11 1.38 -13.11
CA ILE A 223 -3.56 1.27 -13.24
C ILE A 223 -4.27 2.17 -12.21
N LEU A 224 -5.58 2.37 -12.37
CA LEU A 224 -6.45 3.17 -11.52
C LEU A 224 -7.64 2.31 -11.04
N PRO A 225 -7.41 1.29 -10.19
CA PRO A 225 -8.40 0.26 -9.88
C PRO A 225 -9.69 0.80 -9.24
N ASP A 226 -9.62 1.95 -8.55
CA ASP A 226 -10.75 2.61 -7.91
C ASP A 226 -10.93 4.05 -8.44
N GLY A 227 -10.59 4.25 -9.72
CA GLY A 227 -10.76 5.50 -10.44
C GLY A 227 -9.65 6.55 -10.21
N PRO A 228 -9.64 7.62 -11.03
CA PRO A 228 -8.63 8.69 -10.95
C PRO A 228 -8.77 9.57 -9.70
N ASP A 229 -9.96 9.60 -9.09
CA ASP A 229 -10.25 10.42 -7.91
C ASP A 229 -9.83 9.74 -6.59
N HIS A 230 -9.41 8.47 -6.64
CA HIS A 230 -8.82 7.81 -5.47
C HIS A 230 -7.56 8.59 -5.01
N PRO A 231 -7.39 8.90 -3.70
CA PRO A 231 -6.32 9.79 -3.23
C PRO A 231 -4.90 9.43 -3.69
N PHE A 232 -4.57 8.14 -3.75
CA PHE A 232 -3.29 7.68 -4.29
C PHE A 232 -3.19 7.95 -5.80
N ALA A 233 -4.23 7.58 -6.56
CA ALA A 233 -4.30 7.76 -8.01
C ALA A 233 -4.20 9.23 -8.40
N LEU A 234 -4.96 10.10 -7.74
CA LEU A 234 -4.93 11.55 -7.92
C LEU A 234 -3.51 12.11 -7.72
N THR A 235 -2.84 11.68 -6.65
CA THR A 235 -1.47 12.12 -6.32
C THR A 235 -0.46 11.62 -7.35
N MET A 236 -0.58 10.35 -7.76
CA MET A 236 0.27 9.74 -8.79
C MET A 236 0.12 10.46 -10.14
N LEU A 237 -1.11 10.68 -10.60
CA LEU A 237 -1.39 11.40 -11.84
C LEU A 237 -0.86 12.84 -11.77
N GLY A 238 -1.10 13.55 -10.66
CA GLY A 238 -0.58 14.90 -10.42
C GLY A 238 0.95 14.98 -10.49
N HIS A 239 1.64 13.98 -9.93
CA HIS A 239 3.10 13.88 -10.00
C HIS A 239 3.62 13.75 -11.44
N PHE A 240 3.08 12.81 -12.20
CA PHE A 240 3.48 12.58 -13.60
C PHE A 240 3.13 13.77 -14.51
N ASN A 241 1.98 14.41 -14.29
CA ASN A 241 1.61 15.64 -14.98
C ASN A 241 2.59 16.79 -14.68
N LYS A 242 3.00 16.97 -13.43
CA LYS A 242 3.98 17.99 -13.03
C LYS A 242 5.36 17.76 -13.66
N MET A 243 5.72 16.51 -13.92
CA MET A 243 6.94 16.14 -14.64
C MET A 243 6.82 16.24 -16.17
N ASN A 244 5.64 16.61 -16.70
CA ASN A 244 5.32 16.58 -18.13
C ASN A 244 5.51 15.19 -18.77
N ALA A 245 5.31 14.13 -18.01
CA ALA A 245 5.33 12.75 -18.48
C ALA A 245 4.02 12.05 -18.08
N PRO A 246 2.86 12.52 -18.60
CA PRO A 246 1.55 12.02 -18.20
C PRO A 246 1.40 10.53 -18.54
N LEU A 247 0.71 9.79 -17.66
CA LEU A 247 0.30 8.42 -17.90
C LEU A 247 -0.93 8.45 -18.82
N LYS A 248 -0.81 7.99 -20.06
CA LYS A 248 -1.84 8.26 -21.09
C LYS A 248 -2.86 7.14 -21.23
N SER A 249 -2.42 5.89 -21.17
CA SER A 249 -3.31 4.73 -21.36
C SER A 249 -4.19 4.40 -20.15
N VAL A 250 -3.82 4.87 -18.95
CA VAL A 250 -4.49 4.53 -17.68
C VAL A 250 -5.96 4.95 -17.59
N HIS A 251 -6.39 5.95 -18.36
CA HIS A 251 -7.80 6.34 -18.43
C HIS A 251 -8.65 5.42 -19.32
N ARG A 252 -8.03 4.79 -20.33
CA ARG A 252 -8.70 3.85 -21.23
C ARG A 252 -8.65 2.41 -20.72
N TYR A 253 -7.56 2.06 -20.03
CA TYR A 253 -7.34 0.75 -19.45
C TYR A 253 -7.04 0.86 -17.93
N PRO A 254 -8.03 1.26 -17.12
CA PRO A 254 -7.81 1.58 -15.70
C PRO A 254 -7.67 0.36 -14.78
N THR A 255 -8.00 -0.85 -15.23
CA THR A 255 -7.99 -2.07 -14.40
C THR A 255 -7.22 -3.19 -15.07
N VAL A 256 -6.79 -4.19 -14.29
CA VAL A 256 -6.13 -5.39 -14.84
C VAL A 256 -7.04 -6.07 -15.88
N ALA A 257 -8.33 -6.25 -15.57
CA ALA A 257 -9.30 -6.81 -16.50
C ALA A 257 -9.42 -6.03 -17.83
N SER A 258 -9.28 -4.69 -17.79
CA SER A 258 -9.27 -3.89 -19.03
C SER A 258 -7.97 -4.03 -19.83
N GLN A 259 -6.84 -4.30 -19.16
CA GLN A 259 -5.56 -4.58 -19.80
C GLN A 259 -5.53 -6.00 -20.38
N GLU A 260 -6.12 -7.00 -19.73
CA GLU A 260 -6.28 -8.34 -20.31
C GLU A 260 -7.04 -8.30 -21.63
N LYS A 261 -8.23 -7.66 -21.62
CA LYS A 261 -9.03 -7.43 -22.82
C LYS A 261 -8.28 -6.65 -23.90
N ARG A 262 -7.42 -5.70 -23.51
CA ARG A 262 -6.55 -4.96 -24.43
C ARG A 262 -5.62 -5.93 -25.16
N PHE A 263 -4.87 -6.76 -24.44
CA PHE A 263 -3.96 -7.73 -25.05
C PHE A 263 -4.71 -8.74 -25.95
N GLU A 264 -5.82 -9.31 -25.47
CA GLU A 264 -6.66 -10.23 -26.24
C GLU A 264 -7.13 -9.60 -27.56
N SER A 265 -7.60 -8.34 -27.51
CA SER A 265 -8.05 -7.62 -28.70
C SER A 265 -6.94 -7.26 -29.69
N LEU A 266 -5.67 -7.25 -29.24
CA LEU A 266 -4.49 -6.89 -30.01
C LEU A 266 -3.67 -8.13 -30.42
N GLY A 267 -4.31 -9.29 -30.51
CA GLY A 267 -3.71 -10.49 -31.08
C GLY A 267 -2.99 -11.42 -30.10
N TRP A 268 -3.17 -11.24 -28.79
CA TRP A 268 -2.57 -12.09 -27.76
C TRP A 268 -3.59 -13.09 -27.17
N PRO A 269 -3.62 -14.36 -27.62
CA PRO A 269 -4.65 -15.32 -27.25
C PRO A 269 -4.54 -15.89 -25.82
N SER A 270 -3.42 -15.65 -25.12
CA SER A 270 -3.18 -16.11 -23.76
C SER A 270 -2.58 -14.99 -22.94
N VAL A 271 -3.13 -14.75 -21.75
CA VAL A 271 -2.71 -13.68 -20.85
C VAL A 271 -2.63 -14.22 -19.42
N GLU A 272 -1.52 -13.94 -18.76
CA GLU A 272 -1.38 -14.01 -17.31
C GLU A 272 -1.26 -12.59 -16.74
N SER A 273 -1.79 -12.35 -15.55
CA SER A 273 -1.85 -11.01 -14.98
C SER A 273 -1.81 -11.00 -13.46
N TRP A 274 -1.18 -9.98 -12.87
CA TRP A 274 -1.16 -9.76 -11.43
C TRP A 274 -1.16 -8.25 -11.16
N THR A 275 -1.81 -7.80 -10.08
CA THR A 275 -1.35 -6.58 -9.42
C THR A 275 0.00 -6.87 -8.75
N LEU A 276 0.83 -5.84 -8.51
CA LEU A 276 2.04 -6.07 -7.70
C LEU A 276 1.67 -6.49 -6.27
N TRP A 277 0.48 -6.15 -5.78
CA TRP A 277 0.03 -6.59 -4.46
C TRP A 277 -0.33 -8.09 -4.42
N GLU A 278 -0.86 -8.65 -5.50
CA GLU A 278 -0.98 -10.11 -5.67
C GLU A 278 0.40 -10.75 -5.75
N ALA A 279 1.28 -10.21 -6.59
CA ALA A 279 2.64 -10.72 -6.80
C ALA A 279 3.45 -10.78 -5.50
N TRP A 280 3.27 -9.82 -4.60
CA TRP A 280 3.89 -9.83 -3.26
C TRP A 280 3.56 -11.09 -2.45
N SER A 281 2.32 -11.59 -2.57
CA SER A 281 1.82 -12.76 -1.84
C SER A 281 1.90 -14.08 -2.62
N ASP A 282 2.32 -14.03 -3.87
CA ASP A 282 2.44 -15.19 -4.75
C ASP A 282 3.86 -15.79 -4.65
N ASN A 283 3.94 -17.09 -4.35
CA ASN A 283 5.20 -17.81 -4.20
C ASN A 283 5.98 -17.92 -5.52
N LEU A 284 5.37 -17.62 -6.67
CA LEU A 284 6.09 -17.46 -7.94
C LEU A 284 7.14 -16.35 -7.83
N PHE A 285 6.82 -15.23 -7.20
CA PHE A 285 7.67 -14.04 -7.15
C PHE A 285 8.37 -13.86 -5.81
N MET A 286 7.67 -14.16 -4.71
CA MET A 286 8.14 -13.92 -3.35
C MET A 286 7.72 -15.07 -2.44
N THR A 287 8.69 -15.80 -1.92
CA THR A 287 8.46 -16.77 -0.83
C THR A 287 8.29 -16.06 0.51
N ALA A 288 7.73 -16.77 1.50
CA ALA A 288 7.61 -16.24 2.85
C ALA A 288 8.98 -15.91 3.50
N ASP A 289 10.01 -16.71 3.20
CA ASP A 289 11.37 -16.46 3.68
C ASP A 289 11.98 -15.21 3.04
N GLU A 290 11.82 -15.01 1.74
CA GLU A 290 12.29 -13.79 1.06
C GLU A 290 11.60 -12.55 1.62
N ARG A 291 10.29 -12.58 1.86
CA ARG A 291 9.57 -11.46 2.48
C ARG A 291 10.09 -11.14 3.87
N ARG A 292 10.29 -12.15 4.73
CA ARG A 292 10.88 -11.98 6.06
C ARG A 292 12.30 -11.43 6.01
N ALA A 293 13.12 -11.89 5.04
CA ALA A 293 14.49 -11.42 4.88
C ALA A 293 14.58 -9.91 4.61
N LEU A 294 13.57 -9.30 4.00
CA LEU A 294 13.54 -7.86 3.75
C LEU A 294 13.51 -7.01 5.04
N ASP A 295 13.01 -7.56 6.15
CA ASP A 295 13.04 -6.88 7.46
C ASP A 295 14.47 -6.80 8.03
N ALA A 296 15.41 -7.63 7.55
CA ALA A 296 16.81 -7.56 7.93
C ALA A 296 17.57 -6.45 7.17
N VAL A 297 17.12 -6.10 5.95
CA VAL A 297 17.78 -5.13 5.06
C VAL A 297 17.61 -3.70 5.58
N GLU A 298 16.38 -3.30 5.92
CA GLU A 298 16.12 -1.98 6.48
C GLU A 298 14.83 -1.93 7.33
N PRO A 299 14.75 -1.02 8.32
CA PRO A 299 13.53 -0.85 9.12
C PRO A 299 12.34 -0.38 8.28
N PHE A 300 11.23 -1.10 8.38
CA PHE A 300 10.02 -0.84 7.60
C PHE A 300 8.77 -1.14 8.42
N ASP A 301 7.75 -0.29 8.28
CA ASP A 301 6.41 -0.54 8.81
C ASP A 301 5.29 0.19 8.03
N GLU A 302 5.55 0.59 6.78
CA GLU A 302 4.62 1.34 5.93
C GLU A 302 3.83 0.39 5.00
N LEU A 303 3.38 -0.75 5.53
CA LEU A 303 2.82 -1.84 4.72
C LEU A 303 1.50 -1.45 4.04
N GLU A 304 0.68 -0.61 4.66
CA GLU A 304 -0.55 -0.11 4.03
C GLU A 304 -0.24 0.79 2.81
N GLU A 305 0.77 1.65 2.91
CA GLU A 305 1.20 2.48 1.78
C GLU A 305 1.86 1.65 0.67
N PHE A 306 2.58 0.60 1.05
CA PHE A 306 3.13 -0.35 0.09
C PHE A 306 2.03 -1.10 -0.66
N ALA A 307 0.98 -1.54 0.03
CA ALA A 307 -0.18 -2.16 -0.60
C ALA A 307 -0.93 -1.20 -1.54
N LEU A 308 -1.07 0.09 -1.17
CA LEU A 308 -1.62 1.10 -2.09
C LEU A 308 -0.78 1.22 -3.36
N PHE A 309 0.54 1.39 -3.24
CA PHE A 309 1.43 1.42 -4.40
C PHE A 309 1.28 0.14 -5.24
N ALA A 310 1.38 -1.02 -4.61
CA ALA A 310 1.41 -2.30 -5.30
C ALA A 310 0.05 -2.65 -5.95
N SER A 311 -1.06 -2.06 -5.48
CA SER A 311 -2.38 -2.20 -6.09
C SER A 311 -2.59 -1.28 -7.30
N HIS A 312 -1.79 -0.21 -7.45
CA HIS A 312 -1.86 0.73 -8.58
C HIS A 312 -0.84 0.42 -9.68
N TYR A 313 -0.15 -0.72 -9.57
CA TYR A 313 0.77 -1.24 -10.57
C TYR A 313 0.40 -2.69 -10.86
N PHE A 314 0.54 -3.10 -12.11
CA PHE A 314 0.28 -4.47 -12.53
C PHE A 314 1.42 -5.00 -13.37
N VAL A 315 1.47 -6.33 -13.53
CA VAL A 315 2.25 -7.01 -14.54
C VAL A 315 1.34 -7.92 -15.37
N ILE A 316 1.50 -7.89 -16.69
CA ILE A 316 0.91 -8.86 -17.62
C ILE A 316 2.04 -9.63 -18.28
N LEU A 317 1.84 -10.94 -18.45
CA LEU A 317 2.57 -11.73 -19.41
C LEU A 317 1.60 -12.32 -20.43
N ALA A 318 1.66 -11.79 -21.65
CA ALA A 318 0.87 -12.28 -22.78
C ALA A 318 1.70 -13.24 -23.64
N THR A 319 1.07 -14.20 -24.31
CA THR A 319 1.75 -15.18 -25.17
C THR A 319 1.00 -15.42 -26.46
N THR A 320 1.75 -15.52 -27.56
CA THR A 320 1.27 -15.97 -28.87
C THR A 320 2.32 -16.89 -29.52
N PRO A 321 1.94 -18.03 -30.14
CA PRO A 321 0.59 -18.56 -30.27
C PRO A 321 -0.01 -18.98 -28.92
N ARG A 322 -1.30 -19.37 -28.94
CA ARG A 322 -2.05 -19.76 -27.73
C ARG A 322 -1.28 -20.79 -26.91
N SER A 323 -1.12 -20.50 -25.62
CA SER A 323 -0.61 -21.44 -24.63
C SER A 323 -1.72 -22.43 -24.25
N GLU A 324 -1.37 -23.72 -24.13
CA GLU A 324 -2.28 -24.75 -23.62
C GLU A 324 -2.42 -24.70 -22.09
N ALA A 325 -1.44 -24.11 -21.39
CA ALA A 325 -1.48 -23.97 -19.95
C ALA A 325 -2.39 -22.80 -19.54
N GLN A 326 -3.31 -23.05 -18.61
CA GLN A 326 -4.07 -21.99 -17.96
C GLN A 326 -3.17 -21.28 -16.96
N GLY A 327 -2.79 -20.04 -17.30
CA GLY A 327 -1.95 -19.23 -16.44
C GLY A 327 -2.74 -18.44 -15.39
N HIS A 328 -2.03 -17.69 -14.54
CA HIS A 328 -2.66 -16.94 -13.46
C HIS A 328 -3.43 -15.73 -14.02
N VAL A 329 -4.67 -15.54 -13.56
CA VAL A 329 -5.50 -14.38 -13.89
C VAL A 329 -5.76 -13.59 -12.60
N SER A 330 -5.40 -12.31 -12.62
CA SER A 330 -5.61 -11.39 -11.50
C SER A 330 -7.07 -11.41 -11.06
N LYS A 331 -7.27 -11.39 -9.74
CA LYS A 331 -8.60 -11.45 -9.17
C LYS A 331 -9.24 -10.07 -9.28
N VAL A 332 -10.40 -10.00 -9.92
CA VAL A 332 -11.31 -8.88 -9.74
C VAL A 332 -11.97 -9.05 -8.37
N PHE A 333 -12.01 -8.00 -7.55
CA PHE A 333 -12.83 -8.03 -6.35
C PHE A 333 -14.30 -8.18 -6.77
N GLY A 334 -14.87 -9.35 -6.53
CA GLY A 334 -16.25 -9.65 -6.93
C GLY A 334 -17.23 -8.73 -6.22
N GLU A 335 -18.32 -8.37 -6.89
CA GLU A 335 -19.45 -7.73 -6.21
C GLU A 335 -19.98 -8.70 -5.17
N VAL A 336 -19.85 -8.31 -3.90
CA VAL A 336 -20.43 -9.02 -2.78
C VAL A 336 -21.83 -8.45 -2.55
N ASP A 337 -22.82 -9.34 -2.46
CA ASP A 337 -24.21 -8.98 -2.14
C ASP A 337 -24.33 -8.55 -0.67
N ILE A 338 -23.87 -7.34 -0.39
CA ILE A 338 -24.01 -6.66 0.90
C ILE A 338 -24.90 -5.45 0.68
N GLN A 339 -26.01 -5.42 1.41
CA GLN A 339 -26.96 -4.32 1.31
C GLN A 339 -26.31 -3.00 1.69
N SER A 340 -26.54 -1.97 0.86
CA SER A 340 -26.02 -0.62 1.05
C SER A 340 -27.02 0.27 1.79
N PHE A 341 -26.54 1.08 2.73
CA PHE A 341 -27.35 2.04 3.48
C PHE A 341 -26.78 3.44 3.33
N PRO A 342 -27.59 4.41 2.89
CA PRO A 342 -27.18 5.80 2.86
C PRO A 342 -26.87 6.31 4.28
N SER A 343 -25.66 6.83 4.46
CA SER A 343 -25.23 7.53 5.67
C SER A 343 -24.54 8.84 5.25
N PRO A 344 -25.33 9.91 5.01
CA PRO A 344 -24.78 11.15 4.46
C PRO A 344 -23.64 11.69 5.31
N MET A 345 -22.49 11.93 4.67
CA MET A 345 -21.32 12.50 5.33
C MET A 345 -21.29 14.03 5.20
N VAL A 346 -20.85 14.70 6.25
CA VAL A 346 -20.64 16.15 6.27
C VAL A 346 -19.14 16.43 6.40
N MET A 347 -18.55 17.07 5.38
CA MET A 347 -17.14 17.48 5.41
C MET A 347 -17.01 18.91 5.93
N SER A 348 -16.08 19.12 6.85
CA SER A 348 -15.58 20.44 7.25
C SER A 348 -14.15 20.60 6.74
N ALA A 349 -13.96 21.44 5.73
CA ALA A 349 -12.65 21.67 5.12
C ALA A 349 -11.64 22.25 6.11
N TYR A 350 -10.38 21.85 5.98
CA TYR A 350 -9.25 22.47 6.68
C TYR A 350 -8.82 23.76 5.98
N GLU A 351 -8.29 24.69 6.76
CA GLU A 351 -7.50 25.78 6.20
C GLU A 351 -6.23 25.22 5.56
N SER A 352 -5.78 25.77 4.43
CA SER A 352 -4.79 25.19 3.51
C SER A 352 -3.42 24.78 4.09
N THR A 353 -3.12 25.13 5.34
CA THR A 353 -1.84 24.84 6.02
C THR A 353 -1.99 24.20 7.41
N ARG A 354 -3.21 23.85 7.83
CA ARG A 354 -3.52 23.41 9.21
C ARG A 354 -4.31 22.11 9.22
N GLY A 355 -4.33 21.41 10.36
CA GLY A 355 -5.08 20.15 10.53
C GLY A 355 -4.52 18.92 9.81
N HIS A 356 -3.35 19.03 9.18
CA HIS A 356 -2.69 17.90 8.50
C HIS A 356 -1.99 16.98 9.50
N ARG A 357 -2.67 15.89 9.85
CA ARG A 357 -2.15 14.85 10.75
C ARG A 357 -2.57 13.46 10.29
N ARG A 358 -1.63 12.53 10.25
CA ARG A 358 -1.85 11.10 9.98
C ARG A 358 -1.25 10.24 11.09
N LEU A 359 -1.78 9.04 11.28
CA LEU A 359 -1.33 8.07 12.29
C LEU A 359 -1.33 8.65 13.72
N GLY A 360 -2.14 9.68 13.94
CA GLY A 360 -2.45 10.18 15.28
C GLY A 360 -3.57 9.35 15.90
N ALA A 361 -3.83 9.60 17.17
CA ALA A 361 -4.89 8.91 17.90
C ALA A 361 -5.86 9.94 18.47
N ALA A 362 -7.12 9.85 18.04
CA ALA A 362 -8.16 10.77 18.47
C ALA A 362 -9.02 10.19 19.60
N MET A 363 -9.47 11.08 20.49
CA MET A 363 -10.36 10.74 21.60
C MET A 363 -11.38 11.85 21.84
N LEU A 364 -12.52 11.49 22.40
CA LEU A 364 -13.50 12.43 22.92
C LEU A 364 -13.06 12.91 24.31
N VAL A 365 -13.06 14.22 24.53
CA VAL A 365 -12.79 14.85 25.83
C VAL A 365 -14.06 15.57 26.27
N GLU A 366 -14.69 15.06 27.33
CA GLU A 366 -15.88 15.64 27.94
C GLU A 366 -15.49 16.37 29.22
N LYS A 367 -15.87 17.65 29.36
CA LYS A 367 -15.73 18.39 30.61
C LYS A 367 -17.09 18.41 31.34
N PRO A 368 -17.11 18.35 32.68
CA PRO A 368 -18.33 18.57 33.45
C PRO A 368 -18.95 19.92 33.05
N ASN A 369 -20.21 19.92 32.63
CA ASN A 369 -20.99 21.11 32.25
C ASN A 369 -20.55 21.84 30.95
N SER A 370 -19.73 21.24 30.09
CA SER A 370 -19.49 21.73 28.72
C SER A 370 -19.85 20.68 27.67
N HIS A 371 -20.10 21.12 26.44
CA HIS A 371 -20.08 20.19 25.31
C HIS A 371 -18.64 19.68 25.13
N GLY A 372 -18.50 18.39 24.83
CA GLY A 372 -17.19 17.76 24.60
C GLY A 372 -16.52 18.25 23.32
N PHE A 373 -15.21 18.01 23.21
CA PHE A 373 -14.42 18.24 22.00
C PHE A 373 -13.63 16.99 21.65
N ILE A 374 -13.16 16.90 20.39
CA ILE A 374 -12.28 15.81 19.97
C ILE A 374 -10.84 16.32 20.01
N SER A 375 -9.96 15.58 20.68
CA SER A 375 -8.52 15.80 20.67
C SER A 375 -7.85 14.73 19.82
N HIS A 376 -7.07 15.13 18.82
CA HIS A 376 -6.30 14.25 17.94
C HIS A 376 -4.81 14.37 18.24
N ASN A 377 -4.27 13.38 18.94
CA ASN A 377 -2.97 13.44 19.61
C ASN A 377 -1.86 12.77 18.77
N PHE A 378 -0.65 13.34 18.84
CA PHE A 378 0.59 12.75 18.28
C PHE A 378 0.50 12.42 16.78
N GLY A 379 1.13 11.35 16.31
CA GLY A 379 1.13 11.02 14.90
C GLY A 379 2.19 11.78 14.12
N GLN A 380 1.92 11.98 12.83
CA GLN A 380 2.84 12.58 11.87
C GLN A 380 2.14 13.69 11.08
N GLY A 381 2.79 14.85 11.02
CA GLY A 381 2.39 16.00 10.22
C GLY A 381 3.39 16.25 9.06
N PRO A 382 3.29 17.40 8.39
CA PRO A 382 4.12 17.73 7.22
C PRO A 382 5.63 17.76 7.50
N VAL A 383 6.04 18.05 8.73
CA VAL A 383 7.46 18.22 9.13
C VAL A 383 7.98 17.03 9.95
N GLY A 384 7.19 15.95 10.07
CA GLY A 384 7.57 14.74 10.81
C GLY A 384 6.65 14.44 11.98
N ARG A 385 7.15 13.68 12.97
CA ARG A 385 6.38 13.29 14.16
C ARG A 385 5.99 14.52 14.98
N MET A 386 4.76 14.52 15.47
CA MET A 386 4.18 15.67 16.18
C MET A 386 4.15 15.43 17.68
N ASN A 387 4.54 16.45 18.45
CA ASN A 387 4.37 16.52 19.90
C ASN A 387 3.28 17.55 20.23
N SER A 388 2.08 17.33 19.67
CA SER A 388 0.96 18.25 19.78
C SER A 388 -0.36 17.50 19.67
N GLU A 389 -1.45 18.19 19.99
CA GLU A 389 -2.82 17.76 19.70
C GLU A 389 -3.52 18.75 18.77
N ASP A 390 -4.40 18.24 17.91
CA ASP A 390 -5.35 19.06 17.15
C ASP A 390 -6.71 19.00 17.86
N LEU A 391 -7.32 20.17 18.10
CA LEU A 391 -8.64 20.28 18.70
C LEU A 391 -9.71 20.43 17.64
N TYR A 392 -10.78 19.65 17.79
CA TYR A 392 -11.97 19.73 16.95
C TYR A 392 -13.21 19.99 17.79
N GLN A 393 -14.00 20.95 17.33
CA GLN A 393 -15.24 21.38 17.94
C GLN A 393 -16.41 20.59 17.36
N ILE A 394 -17.29 20.11 18.24
CA ILE A 394 -18.49 19.31 17.88
C ILE A 394 -19.77 20.15 17.90
N SER A 395 -19.85 21.19 18.75
CA SER A 395 -21.02 22.09 18.85
C SER A 395 -20.59 23.56 18.80
N SER A 396 -21.50 24.52 18.67
CA SER A 396 -21.18 25.96 18.53
C SER A 396 -20.49 26.63 19.72
N GLN A 397 -20.33 25.94 20.86
CA GLN A 397 -19.69 26.49 22.06
C GLN A 397 -18.15 26.44 21.97
N PRO A 398 -17.44 27.50 22.39
CA PRO A 398 -15.99 27.59 22.28
C PRO A 398 -15.27 26.52 23.11
N VAL A 399 -14.27 25.88 22.50
CA VAL A 399 -13.40 24.92 23.17
C VAL A 399 -12.35 25.67 23.97
N SER A 400 -12.25 25.41 25.27
CA SER A 400 -11.15 25.93 26.10
C SER A 400 -10.06 24.89 26.23
N PRO A 401 -8.85 25.12 25.69
CA PRO A 401 -7.75 24.19 25.78
C PRO A 401 -7.29 24.01 27.23
N THR A 402 -6.74 22.85 27.55
CA THR A 402 -6.18 22.58 28.89
C THR A 402 -4.73 22.16 28.70
N LEU A 403 -3.78 22.91 29.26
CA LEU A 403 -2.36 22.63 29.14
C LEU A 403 -1.97 21.55 30.15
N SER A 404 -1.64 20.35 29.66
CA SER A 404 -1.03 19.31 30.49
C SER A 404 0.45 19.60 30.69
N VAL A 405 0.92 19.60 31.94
CA VAL A 405 2.34 19.85 32.29
C VAL A 405 3.23 18.65 31.98
N LYS A 406 2.66 17.44 31.96
CA LYS A 406 3.34 16.19 31.64
C LYS A 406 2.59 15.50 30.51
N VAL A 407 3.31 15.10 29.46
CA VAL A 407 2.72 14.45 28.29
C VAL A 407 3.59 13.28 27.79
N PRO A 408 2.98 12.29 27.11
CA PRO A 408 3.72 11.30 26.36
C PRO A 408 4.61 11.93 25.28
N SER A 409 5.75 11.31 24.98
CA SER A 409 6.60 11.71 23.85
C SER A 409 5.92 11.47 22.49
N ALA A 410 6.29 12.27 21.49
CA ALA A 410 5.84 12.11 20.10
C ALA A 410 6.01 10.67 19.56
N ARG A 411 4.91 10.09 19.06
CA ARG A 411 4.82 8.67 18.67
C ARG A 411 3.76 8.41 17.59
N VAL A 412 3.88 7.24 16.95
CA VAL A 412 2.87 6.66 16.03
C VAL A 412 2.64 5.19 16.39
N GLY A 413 1.52 4.61 15.96
CA GLY A 413 1.22 3.20 16.16
C GLY A 413 0.93 2.81 17.61
N GLN A 414 0.62 3.78 18.46
CA GLN A 414 0.05 3.58 19.80
C GLN A 414 -1.43 3.18 19.69
N SER A 415 -1.98 2.60 20.75
CA SER A 415 -3.42 2.49 20.95
C SER A 415 -3.92 3.60 21.89
N ILE A 416 -5.17 4.01 21.71
CA ILE A 416 -5.93 4.85 22.66
C ILE A 416 -7.27 4.14 22.92
N THR A 417 -7.57 3.84 24.18
CA THR A 417 -8.76 3.06 24.58
C THR A 417 -9.47 3.75 25.73
N ASP A 418 -10.75 4.07 25.54
CA ASP A 418 -11.60 4.64 26.60
C ASP A 418 -11.99 3.56 27.61
N LEU A 419 -11.56 3.70 28.87
CA LEU A 419 -11.85 2.80 29.99
C LEU A 419 -13.02 3.28 30.86
N GLY A 420 -13.85 4.19 30.33
CA GLY A 420 -14.99 4.76 31.03
C GLY A 420 -14.57 5.82 32.05
N SER A 421 -14.96 5.62 33.30
CA SER A 421 -14.62 6.52 34.41
C SER A 421 -13.15 6.45 34.81
N ALA A 422 -12.44 5.38 34.46
CA ALA A 422 -11.01 5.24 34.73
C ALA A 422 -10.13 6.12 33.82
N GLY A 423 -10.70 6.76 32.80
CA GLY A 423 -9.98 7.61 31.85
C GLY A 423 -9.70 6.93 30.52
N VAL A 424 -8.75 7.48 29.76
CA VAL A 424 -8.37 6.94 28.45
C VAL A 424 -6.94 6.41 28.50
N LEU A 425 -6.74 5.14 28.20
CA LEU A 425 -5.43 4.49 28.18
C LEU A 425 -4.73 4.73 26.84
N LEU A 426 -3.52 5.26 26.90
CA LEU A 426 -2.54 5.21 25.81
C LEU A 426 -1.52 4.10 26.12
N ALA A 427 -1.34 3.16 25.20
CA ALA A 427 -0.33 2.11 25.35
C ALA A 427 0.68 2.09 24.19
N GLY A 428 1.96 2.06 24.56
CA GLY A 428 3.08 1.85 23.64
C GLY A 428 3.17 2.86 22.50
N GLY A 429 3.35 2.35 21.29
CA GLY A 429 3.66 3.12 20.09
C GLY A 429 5.16 3.05 19.76
N ARG A 430 5.62 3.88 18.82
CA ARG A 430 7.03 3.89 18.43
C ARG A 430 7.56 5.27 18.05
N ALA A 431 8.87 5.40 18.17
CA ALA A 431 9.62 6.47 17.52
C ALA A 431 9.96 6.08 16.08
N SER A 432 10.77 5.04 15.89
CA SER A 432 11.09 4.47 14.57
C SER A 432 10.62 3.03 14.51
N PRO A 433 10.56 2.39 13.33
CA PRO A 433 10.20 0.98 13.24
C PRO A 433 11.10 0.07 14.12
N SER A 434 12.33 0.49 14.43
CA SER A 434 13.25 -0.23 15.32
C SER A 434 13.11 0.11 16.81
N THR A 435 12.40 1.19 17.16
CA THR A 435 12.33 1.72 18.52
C THR A 435 10.88 1.83 18.98
N ALA A 436 10.36 0.72 19.49
CA ALA A 436 9.05 0.64 20.12
C ALA A 436 9.09 1.16 21.57
N PHE A 437 7.97 1.68 22.03
CA PHE A 437 7.76 2.19 23.37
C PHE A 437 7.04 1.14 24.24
N ARG A 438 7.39 1.12 25.53
CA ARG A 438 6.67 0.34 26.56
C ARG A 438 5.85 1.20 27.50
N ASP A 439 6.07 2.51 27.51
CA ASP A 439 5.41 3.41 28.45
C ASP A 439 3.91 3.49 28.16
N CYS A 440 3.13 3.57 29.22
CA CYS A 440 1.69 3.72 29.19
C CYS A 440 1.27 4.97 29.94
N TRP A 441 0.19 5.59 29.49
CA TRP A 441 -0.36 6.80 30.10
C TRP A 441 -1.87 6.69 30.23
N LEU A 442 -2.42 7.24 31.30
CA LEU A 442 -3.85 7.44 31.49
C LEU A 442 -4.17 8.92 31.35
N PHE A 443 -5.09 9.24 30.46
CA PHE A 443 -5.68 10.57 30.38
C PHE A 443 -6.85 10.66 31.36
N ASN A 444 -6.69 11.50 32.38
CA ASN A 444 -7.73 11.80 33.34
C ASN A 444 -8.71 12.80 32.73
N LYS A 445 -9.95 12.35 32.44
CA LYS A 445 -11.00 13.17 31.80
C LYS A 445 -11.41 14.38 32.65
N HIS A 446 -11.36 14.28 33.99
CA HIS A 446 -11.74 15.37 34.89
C HIS A 446 -10.67 16.47 34.96
N LEU A 447 -9.41 16.07 35.01
CA LEU A 447 -8.27 17.00 35.07
C LEU A 447 -7.81 17.46 33.68
N ALA A 448 -8.29 16.80 32.62
CA ALA A 448 -7.82 16.94 31.24
C ALA A 448 -6.29 16.90 31.15
N ALA A 449 -5.69 15.90 31.81
CA ALA A 449 -4.24 15.77 31.96
C ALA A 449 -3.79 14.32 31.78
N TRP A 450 -2.56 14.16 31.26
CA TRP A 450 -1.91 12.85 31.09
C TRP A 450 -1.09 12.47 32.33
N GLU A 451 -1.28 11.25 32.82
CA GLU A 451 -0.56 10.68 33.96
C GLU A 451 0.11 9.37 33.54
N PRO A 452 1.40 9.14 33.86
CA PRO A 452 2.03 7.85 33.61
C PRO A 452 1.33 6.74 34.40
N THR A 453 1.17 5.57 33.78
CA THR A 453 0.67 4.36 34.45
C THR A 453 1.67 3.21 34.29
N LYS A 454 1.28 1.98 34.63
CA LYS A 454 2.15 0.79 34.52
C LYS A 454 2.52 0.51 33.07
N ASP A 455 3.81 0.45 32.80
CA ASP A 455 4.38 0.12 31.48
C ASP A 455 3.96 -1.28 31.00
N LEU A 456 3.90 -1.44 29.68
CA LEU A 456 3.79 -2.73 29.03
C LEU A 456 4.97 -3.65 29.42
N PRO A 457 4.74 -4.96 29.61
CA PRO A 457 5.81 -5.92 29.90
C PRO A 457 6.90 -5.94 28.81
N VAL A 458 6.51 -5.71 27.56
CA VAL A 458 7.37 -5.61 26.38
C VAL A 458 7.00 -4.37 25.56
N PRO A 459 7.96 -3.70 24.90
CA PRO A 459 7.63 -2.55 24.06
C PRO A 459 6.85 -3.00 22.82
N LEU A 460 5.78 -2.28 22.46
CA LEU A 460 4.89 -2.66 21.35
C LEU A 460 4.36 -1.44 20.59
N PHE A 461 4.22 -1.59 19.28
CA PHE A 461 3.46 -0.68 18.41
C PHE A 461 2.61 -1.49 17.42
N ARG A 462 1.58 -0.87 16.83
CA ARG A 462 0.60 -1.54 15.96
C ARG A 462 -0.03 -2.77 16.62
N HIS A 463 -0.13 -2.78 17.95
CA HIS A 463 -0.96 -3.73 18.69
C HIS A 463 -2.41 -3.22 18.70
N SER A 464 -3.35 -4.11 19.00
CA SER A 464 -4.76 -3.74 19.10
C SER A 464 -5.22 -3.86 20.56
N VAL A 465 -6.01 -2.89 21.04
CA VAL A 465 -6.54 -2.89 22.40
C VAL A 465 -8.04 -2.67 22.36
N THR A 466 -8.79 -3.49 23.09
CA THR A 466 -10.24 -3.38 23.22
C THR A 466 -10.62 -3.26 24.70
N ARG A 467 -11.62 -2.44 24.99
CA ARG A 467 -12.22 -2.34 26.33
C ARG A 467 -13.10 -3.56 26.58
N LEU A 468 -13.07 -4.09 27.80
CA LEU A 468 -13.84 -5.26 28.18
C LEU A 468 -15.19 -4.87 28.78
N GLY A 469 -16.25 -4.99 27.98
CA GLY A 469 -17.62 -4.68 28.38
C GLY A 469 -17.77 -3.25 28.93
N SER A 470 -18.50 -3.10 30.04
CA SER A 470 -18.62 -1.83 30.77
C SER A 470 -17.51 -1.61 31.81
N SER A 471 -16.61 -2.59 31.98
CA SER A 471 -15.54 -2.55 32.98
C SER A 471 -14.44 -1.53 32.65
N PRO A 472 -13.56 -1.18 33.61
CA PRO A 472 -12.37 -0.38 33.34
C PRO A 472 -11.19 -1.21 32.78
N LEU A 473 -11.40 -2.49 32.48
CA LEU A 473 -10.36 -3.39 31.99
C LEU A 473 -10.19 -3.29 30.47
N ALA A 474 -8.98 -3.57 30.00
CA ALA A 474 -8.68 -3.65 28.58
C ALA A 474 -7.87 -4.90 28.24
N LEU A 475 -8.04 -5.42 27.03
CA LEU A 475 -7.29 -6.56 26.53
C LEU A 475 -6.49 -6.12 25.30
N LEU A 476 -5.19 -6.41 25.33
CA LEU A 476 -4.24 -6.13 24.26
C LEU A 476 -3.93 -7.42 23.49
N ALA A 477 -3.87 -7.32 22.16
CA ALA A 477 -3.50 -8.39 21.24
C ALA A 477 -2.31 -8.01 20.36
N GLY A 478 -1.26 -8.84 20.42
CA GLY A 478 -0.15 -8.85 19.46
C GLY A 478 0.63 -7.54 19.35
N GLY A 479 0.96 -7.16 18.12
CA GLY A 479 1.75 -5.97 17.78
C GLY A 479 3.23 -6.25 17.53
N ARG A 480 3.94 -5.23 17.05
CA ARG A 480 5.36 -5.31 16.70
C ARG A 480 6.23 -4.91 17.88
N LYS A 481 7.21 -5.74 18.22
CA LYS A 481 8.26 -5.42 19.21
C LYS A 481 9.31 -4.50 18.58
N ASN A 482 9.58 -4.73 17.30
CA ASN A 482 10.47 -3.94 16.45
C ASN A 482 10.09 -4.25 14.97
N HIS A 483 10.88 -3.75 14.02
CA HIS A 483 10.70 -3.97 12.59
C HIS A 483 11.05 -5.39 12.09
N ARG A 484 11.25 -6.37 12.96
CA ARG A 484 11.53 -7.78 12.62
C ARG A 484 10.59 -8.72 13.34
N GLU A 485 10.37 -8.49 14.64
CA GLU A 485 9.65 -9.40 15.51
C GLU A 485 8.22 -8.94 15.79
N THR A 486 7.28 -9.88 15.60
CA THR A 486 5.88 -9.72 15.99
C THR A 486 5.59 -10.47 17.29
N SER A 487 4.84 -9.84 18.19
CA SER A 487 4.41 -10.44 19.45
C SER A 487 3.22 -11.38 19.22
N ALA A 488 3.26 -12.56 19.83
CA ALA A 488 2.12 -13.47 19.96
C ALA A 488 1.41 -13.35 21.32
N ASP A 489 1.86 -12.42 22.17
CA ASP A 489 1.38 -12.29 23.54
C ASP A 489 0.08 -11.46 23.63
N TYR A 490 -0.72 -11.78 24.64
CA TYR A 490 -1.95 -11.08 25.00
C TYR A 490 -1.87 -10.61 26.45
N PHE A 491 -2.31 -9.39 26.72
CA PHE A 491 -2.19 -8.79 28.05
C PHE A 491 -3.51 -8.15 28.50
N LEU A 492 -3.94 -8.48 29.72
CA LEU A 492 -5.04 -7.84 30.42
C LEU A 492 -4.51 -6.64 31.20
N PHE A 493 -5.08 -5.47 30.99
CA PHE A 493 -4.82 -4.27 31.78
C PHE A 493 -5.92 -4.05 32.81
N ASP A 494 -5.50 -3.91 34.06
CA ASP A 494 -6.30 -3.37 35.16
C ASP A 494 -5.68 -2.06 35.63
N PRO A 495 -6.40 -0.92 35.62
CA PRO A 495 -5.85 0.36 36.08
C PRO A 495 -5.28 0.35 37.51
N ALA A 496 -5.79 -0.52 38.39
CA ALA A 496 -5.34 -0.63 39.77
C ALA A 496 -4.07 -1.49 39.92
N VAL A 497 -3.92 -2.52 39.10
CA VAL A 497 -2.85 -3.54 39.25
C VAL A 497 -1.76 -3.42 38.17
N GLY A 498 -2.14 -3.03 36.96
CA GLY A 498 -1.30 -3.00 35.77
C GLY A 498 -1.57 -4.14 34.80
N TRP A 499 -0.56 -4.49 34.00
CA TRP A 499 -0.65 -5.51 32.97
C TRP A 499 -0.40 -6.92 33.52
N LYS A 500 -1.26 -7.87 33.17
CA LYS A 500 -1.09 -9.30 33.39
C LYS A 500 -1.06 -10.03 32.05
N LYS A 501 -0.17 -11.00 31.90
CA LYS A 501 -0.11 -11.84 30.70
C LYS A 501 -1.24 -12.86 30.76
N CYS A 502 -1.98 -13.03 29.66
CA CYS A 502 -3.00 -14.07 29.59
C CYS A 502 -2.37 -15.43 29.26
N GLU A 503 -2.90 -16.49 29.86
CA GLU A 503 -2.70 -17.85 29.37
C GLU A 503 -3.56 -18.03 28.12
N VAL A 504 -2.97 -18.46 27.00
CA VAL A 504 -3.68 -18.51 25.71
C VAL A 504 -3.85 -19.96 25.26
N GLN A 505 -5.10 -20.33 24.99
CA GLN A 505 -5.47 -21.63 24.41
C GLN A 505 -5.83 -21.45 22.94
N SER A 506 -5.32 -22.35 22.09
CA SER A 506 -5.54 -22.32 20.62
C SER A 506 -5.12 -21.01 19.96
N ALA A 507 -3.96 -20.48 20.35
CA ALA A 507 -3.48 -19.16 19.94
C ALA A 507 -3.47 -18.96 18.41
N PRO A 508 -3.98 -17.83 17.90
CA PRO A 508 -3.73 -17.37 16.54
C PRO A 508 -2.22 -17.20 16.28
N PRO A 509 -1.79 -17.11 15.00
CA PRO A 509 -0.41 -16.74 14.69
C PRO A 509 -0.06 -15.35 15.26
N ALA A 510 1.23 -15.03 15.35
CA ALA A 510 1.69 -13.70 15.75
C ALA A 510 1.22 -12.67 14.70
N LEU A 511 0.46 -11.67 15.15
CA LEU A 511 -0.17 -10.69 14.28
C LEU A 511 0.04 -9.26 14.80
N TYR A 512 0.05 -8.30 13.87
CA TYR A 512 -0.03 -6.88 14.20
C TYR A 512 -1.08 -6.18 13.35
N SER A 513 -1.60 -5.08 13.89
CA SER A 513 -2.64 -4.25 13.28
C SER A 513 -3.91 -5.04 12.94
N THR A 514 -4.27 -5.99 13.80
CA THR A 514 -5.46 -6.82 13.70
C THR A 514 -6.72 -6.05 14.05
N THR A 515 -7.85 -6.39 13.45
CA THR A 515 -9.15 -6.05 14.03
C THR A 515 -9.37 -6.93 15.26
N PHE A 516 -9.43 -6.33 16.45
CA PHE A 516 -9.62 -7.01 17.73
C PHE A 516 -10.72 -6.33 18.54
N VAL A 517 -11.81 -7.05 18.78
CA VAL A 517 -13.08 -6.45 19.20
C VAL A 517 -13.72 -7.27 20.31
N CYS A 518 -14.08 -6.64 21.42
CA CYS A 518 -14.93 -7.21 22.48
C CYS A 518 -16.41 -7.08 22.11
N THR A 519 -17.17 -8.16 22.05
CA THR A 519 -18.59 -8.13 21.62
C THR A 519 -19.57 -8.19 22.78
N GLY A 520 -19.15 -8.66 23.96
CA GLY A 520 -19.98 -8.62 25.17
C GLY A 520 -19.61 -9.67 26.20
N ASP A 521 -20.43 -9.78 27.23
CA ASP A 521 -20.26 -10.70 28.35
C ASP A 521 -21.00 -12.02 28.11
N VAL A 522 -20.37 -13.14 28.47
CA VAL A 522 -20.93 -14.51 28.40
C VAL A 522 -21.37 -15.01 29.78
N GLY A 523 -21.13 -14.22 30.83
CA GLY A 523 -21.50 -14.51 32.21
C GLY A 523 -20.85 -13.51 33.18
N PRO A 524 -20.85 -13.77 34.50
CA PRO A 524 -20.32 -12.83 35.49
C PRO A 524 -18.81 -12.57 35.37
N ARG A 525 -18.05 -13.50 34.77
CA ARG A 525 -16.57 -13.43 34.63
C ARG A 525 -16.05 -13.82 33.24
N GLY A 526 -16.96 -14.08 32.30
CA GLY A 526 -16.62 -14.51 30.94
C GLY A 526 -16.93 -13.40 29.95
N ILE A 527 -15.97 -13.06 29.09
CA ILE A 527 -16.09 -11.99 28.09
C ILE A 527 -15.72 -12.55 26.72
N THR A 528 -16.40 -12.13 25.67
CA THR A 528 -16.18 -12.66 24.32
C THR A 528 -15.98 -11.57 23.28
N GLY A 529 -15.44 -11.97 22.14
CA GLY A 529 -15.16 -11.09 21.02
C GLY A 529 -14.62 -11.84 19.82
N PHE A 530 -14.07 -11.08 18.87
CA PHE A 530 -13.42 -11.66 17.70
C PHE A 530 -12.10 -10.97 17.32
N LEU A 531 -11.31 -11.69 16.53
CA LEU A 531 -10.05 -11.27 15.93
C LEU A 531 -10.06 -11.63 14.45
N THR A 532 -9.67 -10.70 13.59
CA THR A 532 -9.52 -10.94 12.14
C THR A 532 -8.55 -9.94 11.51
N GLY A 533 -8.05 -10.26 10.32
CA GLY A 533 -7.11 -9.41 9.60
C GLY A 533 -5.77 -9.29 10.33
N GLY A 534 -5.12 -8.14 10.14
CA GLY A 534 -3.75 -7.90 10.55
C GLY A 534 -2.73 -8.59 9.63
N SER A 535 -1.47 -8.27 9.85
CA SER A 535 -0.36 -8.83 9.08
C SER A 535 0.35 -9.90 9.88
N LEU A 536 0.68 -10.99 9.19
CA LEU A 536 1.64 -12.00 9.61
C LEU A 536 3.07 -11.41 9.59
N GLU A 537 4.01 -12.15 10.18
CA GLU A 537 5.43 -11.76 10.22
C GLU A 537 6.08 -11.70 8.83
N ASP A 538 5.58 -12.46 7.86
CA ASP A 538 6.00 -12.39 6.46
C ASP A 538 5.28 -11.29 5.65
N SER A 539 4.62 -10.34 6.32
CA SER A 539 3.94 -9.20 5.70
C SER A 539 2.79 -9.58 4.74
N VAL A 540 2.13 -10.73 4.97
CA VAL A 540 0.88 -11.12 4.31
C VAL A 540 -0.30 -10.90 5.25
N ILE A 541 -1.44 -10.47 4.71
CA ILE A 541 -2.66 -10.26 5.48
C ILE A 541 -3.25 -11.61 5.90
N ASN A 542 -3.45 -11.79 7.20
CA ASN A 542 -4.17 -12.95 7.74
C ASN A 542 -5.64 -12.89 7.31
N GLN A 543 -6.14 -13.96 6.71
CA GLN A 543 -7.53 -14.07 6.25
C GLN A 543 -8.40 -14.89 7.20
N GLU A 544 -7.80 -15.45 8.26
CA GLU A 544 -8.51 -16.26 9.24
C GLU A 544 -9.28 -15.41 10.24
N ILE A 545 -10.46 -15.90 10.63
CA ILE A 545 -11.33 -15.29 11.63
C ILE A 545 -11.33 -16.15 12.87
N TYR A 546 -11.21 -15.53 14.04
CA TYR A 546 -11.25 -16.20 15.33
C TYR A 546 -12.28 -15.52 16.21
N THR A 547 -13.12 -16.28 16.91
CA THR A 547 -13.79 -15.77 18.11
C THR A 547 -12.95 -16.11 19.33
N TRP A 548 -13.05 -15.31 20.38
CA TRP A 548 -12.32 -15.54 21.62
C TRP A 548 -13.22 -15.41 22.83
N GLU A 549 -12.84 -16.10 23.90
CA GLU A 549 -13.45 -16.04 25.22
C GLU A 549 -12.36 -15.85 26.27
N LEU A 550 -12.54 -14.83 27.11
CA LEU A 550 -11.68 -14.50 28.24
C LEU A 550 -12.39 -14.93 29.52
N ASP A 551 -11.75 -15.81 30.28
CA ASP A 551 -12.17 -16.24 31.61
C ASP A 551 -11.33 -15.56 32.69
N LEU A 552 -12.01 -14.84 33.58
CA LEU A 552 -11.44 -14.13 34.73
C LEU A 552 -11.76 -14.83 36.06
N SER A 553 -12.16 -16.10 36.04
CA SER A 553 -12.49 -16.87 37.23
C SER A 553 -11.27 -17.30 38.04
N GLU A 554 -10.15 -17.56 37.35
CA GLU A 554 -8.87 -17.98 37.91
C GLU A 554 -7.94 -16.80 38.24
N ALA A 555 -6.83 -17.07 38.93
CA ALA A 555 -5.86 -16.04 39.30
C ALA A 555 -5.15 -15.42 38.08
N GLU A 556 -4.86 -16.25 37.07
CA GLU A 556 -4.34 -15.84 35.78
C GLU A 556 -5.47 -15.82 34.74
N PRO A 557 -5.59 -14.76 33.92
CA PRO A 557 -6.64 -14.66 32.93
C PRO A 557 -6.40 -15.65 31.79
N VAL A 558 -7.41 -16.47 31.48
CA VAL A 558 -7.33 -17.48 30.41
C VAL A 558 -8.08 -17.00 29.17
N LEU A 559 -7.41 -16.94 28.03
CA LEU A 559 -7.96 -16.52 26.74
C LEU A 559 -7.99 -17.69 25.78
N SER A 560 -9.19 -18.11 25.38
CA SER A 560 -9.39 -19.25 24.48
C SER A 560 -9.88 -18.77 23.12
N PHE A 561 -9.26 -19.24 22.03
CA PHE A 561 -9.66 -18.93 20.67
C PHE A 561 -10.35 -20.11 19.98
N GLN A 562 -11.33 -19.79 19.14
CA GLN A 562 -11.94 -20.74 18.22
C GLN A 562 -11.87 -20.18 16.80
N HIS A 563 -11.22 -20.94 15.92
CA HIS A 563 -11.17 -20.64 14.49
C HIS A 563 -12.58 -20.76 13.87
N ARG A 564 -12.93 -19.81 13.00
CA ARG A 564 -14.22 -19.75 12.32
C ARG A 564 -14.00 -19.83 10.81
N THR A 565 -14.62 -20.83 10.21
CA THR A 565 -14.76 -20.92 8.76
C THR A 565 -15.89 -20.00 8.30
N SER A 566 -15.57 -19.01 7.47
CA SER A 566 -16.60 -18.24 6.77
C SER A 566 -17.31 -19.13 5.75
N ASN A 567 -18.65 -19.08 5.72
CA ASN A 567 -19.43 -19.74 4.66
C ASN A 567 -19.23 -19.09 3.28
N ASP A 568 -18.74 -17.84 3.25
CA ASP A 568 -18.40 -17.09 2.04
C ASP A 568 -17.01 -16.46 2.17
N GLY A 569 -16.03 -17.06 1.49
CA GLY A 569 -14.63 -16.64 1.52
C GLY A 569 -14.41 -15.21 1.00
N ILE A 570 -15.26 -14.74 0.08
CA ILE A 570 -15.18 -13.39 -0.48
C ILE A 570 -15.64 -12.39 0.57
N VAL A 571 -16.76 -12.64 1.25
CA VAL A 571 -17.25 -11.80 2.35
C VAL A 571 -16.19 -11.67 3.45
N SER A 572 -15.54 -12.76 3.88
CA SER A 572 -14.48 -12.68 4.89
C SER A 572 -13.30 -11.81 4.47
N SER A 573 -12.92 -11.87 3.19
CA SER A 573 -11.83 -11.04 2.66
C SER A 573 -12.14 -9.54 2.70
N THR A 574 -13.43 -9.16 2.75
CA THR A 574 -13.85 -7.75 2.83
C THR A 574 -13.54 -7.11 4.17
N PHE A 575 -13.46 -7.87 5.27
CA PHE A 575 -13.26 -7.33 6.63
C PHE A 575 -12.03 -7.89 7.36
N ALA A 576 -11.36 -8.91 6.79
CA ALA A 576 -10.01 -9.31 7.18
C ALA A 576 -8.98 -8.31 6.62
N ARG A 577 -8.83 -7.18 7.31
CA ARG A 577 -8.04 -6.02 6.86
C ARG A 577 -6.77 -5.81 7.66
N LEU A 578 -5.79 -5.17 7.03
CA LEU A 578 -4.65 -4.54 7.70
C LEU A 578 -4.91 -3.02 7.82
N GLY A 579 -4.63 -2.45 9.00
CA GLY A 579 -4.72 -1.01 9.22
C GLY A 579 -6.15 -0.46 9.21
N SER A 580 -7.16 -1.30 9.42
CA SER A 580 -8.55 -0.86 9.56
C SER A 580 -8.79 -0.19 10.91
N ILE A 581 -9.71 0.77 10.90
CA ILE A 581 -10.20 1.43 12.11
C ILE A 581 -11.50 0.76 12.51
N VAL A 582 -11.67 0.50 13.80
CA VAL A 582 -12.83 -0.22 14.31
C VAL A 582 -13.46 0.55 15.45
N VAL A 583 -14.76 0.78 15.34
CA VAL A 583 -15.55 1.48 16.36
C VAL A 583 -16.84 0.70 16.61
N GLN A 584 -17.29 0.68 17.86
CA GLN A 584 -18.50 -0.02 18.25
C GLN A 584 -19.59 0.98 18.65
N SER A 585 -20.83 0.69 18.26
CA SER A 585 -21.98 1.49 18.63
C SER A 585 -23.26 0.67 18.54
N LEU A 586 -24.11 0.79 19.55
CA LEU A 586 -25.47 0.22 19.58
C LEU A 586 -25.52 -1.29 19.24
N GLY A 587 -24.52 -2.06 19.70
CA GLY A 587 -24.43 -3.52 19.48
C GLY A 587 -23.88 -3.93 18.11
N TYR A 588 -23.41 -2.98 17.30
CA TYR A 588 -22.76 -3.23 16.02
C TYR A 588 -21.29 -2.79 16.05
N THR A 589 -20.50 -3.38 15.16
CA THR A 589 -19.09 -3.03 14.94
C THR A 589 -18.95 -2.44 13.55
N LEU A 590 -18.44 -1.21 13.45
CA LEU A 590 -18.12 -0.58 12.17
C LEU A 590 -16.64 -0.79 11.89
N VAL A 591 -16.32 -1.34 10.71
CA VAL A 591 -14.96 -1.52 10.21
C VAL A 591 -14.74 -0.52 9.08
N LEU A 592 -13.80 0.40 9.25
CA LEU A 592 -13.53 1.49 8.33
C LEU A 592 -12.12 1.37 7.73
N GLY A 593 -12.02 1.49 6.41
CA GLY A 593 -10.75 1.62 5.69
C GLY A 593 -9.83 0.41 5.87
N GLY A 594 -8.53 0.64 5.77
CA GLY A 594 -7.52 -0.42 5.75
C GLY A 594 -7.29 -0.98 4.34
N VAL A 595 -6.43 -2.00 4.26
CA VAL A 595 -6.09 -2.70 3.01
C VAL A 595 -6.49 -4.17 3.10
N ILE A 596 -6.91 -4.74 1.97
CA ILE A 596 -7.33 -6.14 1.83
C ILE A 596 -6.32 -6.92 0.99
N LYS A 597 -6.46 -8.25 0.92
CA LYS A 597 -5.53 -9.13 0.21
C LYS A 597 -5.65 -8.95 -1.31
N GLY A 598 -4.52 -8.80 -1.99
CA GLY A 598 -4.37 -8.87 -3.45
C GLY A 598 -4.84 -7.65 -4.23
N VAL A 599 -5.88 -6.95 -3.78
CA VAL A 599 -6.48 -5.85 -4.55
C VAL A 599 -6.67 -4.58 -3.73
N GLN A 600 -6.87 -3.46 -4.42
CA GLN A 600 -7.29 -2.20 -3.81
C GLN A 600 -8.68 -2.39 -3.16
N LEU A 601 -8.85 -1.93 -1.92
CA LEU A 601 -10.16 -1.89 -1.25
C LEU A 601 -11.09 -0.95 -2.04
N PRO A 602 -12.18 -1.47 -2.63
CA PRO A 602 -13.12 -0.61 -3.34
C PRO A 602 -13.83 0.33 -2.38
N SER A 603 -14.05 1.58 -2.81
CA SER A 603 -14.77 2.62 -2.07
C SER A 603 -16.09 2.16 -1.46
N THR A 604 -16.83 1.33 -2.17
CA THR A 604 -18.13 0.82 -1.72
C THR A 604 -18.06 -0.08 -0.49
N TYR A 605 -16.87 -0.57 -0.13
CA TYR A 605 -16.62 -1.36 1.07
C TYR A 605 -15.80 -0.59 2.11
N ASP A 606 -15.60 0.72 1.97
CA ASP A 606 -14.84 1.50 2.94
C ASP A 606 -15.36 1.32 4.36
N ILE A 607 -16.69 1.31 4.52
CA ILE A 607 -17.36 1.17 5.82
C ILE A 607 -18.28 -0.03 5.79
N LEU A 608 -17.93 -1.05 6.58
CA LEU A 608 -18.75 -2.23 6.82
C LEU A 608 -19.36 -2.18 8.22
N VAL A 609 -20.58 -2.68 8.33
CA VAL A 609 -21.27 -2.89 9.60
C VAL A 609 -21.33 -4.39 9.86
N LEU A 610 -20.77 -4.80 10.98
CA LEU A 610 -20.66 -6.18 11.40
C LEU A 610 -21.56 -6.40 12.63
N LYS A 611 -22.18 -7.57 12.68
CA LYS A 611 -22.86 -8.09 13.86
C LYS A 611 -22.21 -9.42 14.24
N ALA A 612 -21.69 -9.48 15.44
CA ALA A 612 -21.04 -10.67 15.97
C ALA A 612 -21.93 -11.33 17.03
N THR A 613 -21.96 -12.65 17.01
CA THR A 613 -22.47 -13.50 18.08
C THR A 613 -21.28 -14.16 18.78
N ARG A 614 -21.56 -15.05 19.75
CA ARG A 614 -20.52 -15.87 20.39
C ARG A 614 -19.80 -16.79 19.37
N SER A 615 -20.50 -17.25 18.34
CA SER A 615 -19.99 -18.22 17.37
C SER A 615 -19.57 -17.61 16.04
N ASP A 616 -20.16 -16.48 15.64
CA ASP A 616 -20.07 -16.02 14.25
C ASP A 616 -19.91 -14.50 14.14
N VAL A 617 -19.31 -14.07 13.04
CA VAL A 617 -19.16 -12.64 12.70
C VAL A 617 -19.72 -12.44 11.30
N ASN A 618 -20.80 -11.65 11.19
CA ASN A 618 -21.49 -11.45 9.93
C ASN A 618 -21.42 -9.98 9.51
N VAL A 619 -21.14 -9.75 8.22
CA VAL A 619 -21.35 -8.43 7.61
C VAL A 619 -22.84 -8.28 7.34
N VAL A 620 -23.47 -7.27 7.95
CA VAL A 620 -24.92 -7.05 7.85
C VAL A 620 -25.28 -5.89 6.93
N ALA A 621 -24.31 -5.01 6.65
CA ALA A 621 -24.53 -3.81 5.88
C ALA A 621 -23.19 -3.19 5.44
N ARG A 622 -23.23 -2.38 4.37
CA ARG A 622 -22.20 -1.38 4.04
C ARG A 622 -22.82 0.01 4.14
N LEU A 623 -22.06 0.99 4.61
CA LEU A 623 -22.53 2.38 4.67
C LEU A 623 -22.01 3.13 3.45
N ASP A 624 -22.92 3.79 2.74
CA ASP A 624 -22.60 4.66 1.62
C ASP A 624 -22.61 6.11 2.11
N GLY A 625 -21.42 6.68 2.20
CA GLY A 625 -21.19 8.06 2.60
C GLY A 625 -21.36 9.08 1.49
N THR A 626 -21.46 8.62 0.24
CA THR A 626 -21.51 9.49 -0.93
C THR A 626 -22.97 9.86 -1.21
N ASP A 627 -23.35 11.10 -0.91
CA ASP A 627 -24.50 11.65 -1.60
C ASP A 627 -24.04 12.11 -3.00
N SER A 628 -24.96 12.18 -3.96
CA SER A 628 -24.71 12.66 -5.32
C SER A 628 -24.30 14.15 -5.37
N SER A 629 -23.98 14.78 -4.23
CA SER A 629 -23.69 16.21 -4.08
C SER A 629 -22.20 16.55 -3.96
N GLY A 630 -21.29 15.57 -4.14
CA GLY A 630 -19.87 15.83 -4.31
C GLY A 630 -19.04 15.82 -3.02
N VAL A 631 -19.45 15.07 -1.99
CA VAL A 631 -18.59 14.82 -0.82
C VAL A 631 -17.38 13.98 -1.24
N VAL A 632 -16.16 14.52 -1.03
CA VAL A 632 -14.90 13.80 -1.28
C VAL A 632 -14.81 12.63 -0.32
N ARG A 633 -14.74 11.41 -0.84
CA ARG A 633 -14.50 10.17 -0.08
C ARG A 633 -13.45 10.38 1.02
N PRO A 634 -13.74 10.09 2.31
CA PRO A 634 -12.75 10.23 3.37
C PRO A 634 -11.58 9.27 3.13
N PHE A 635 -10.35 9.77 3.24
CA PHE A 635 -9.18 8.93 3.13
C PHE A 635 -8.86 8.29 4.49
N LEU A 636 -9.20 7.01 4.63
CA LEU A 636 -9.18 6.30 5.92
C LEU A 636 -7.80 5.78 6.33
N MET A 637 -6.77 5.97 5.51
CA MET A 637 -5.42 5.56 5.86
C MET A 637 -4.78 6.56 6.83
N GLY A 638 -4.45 6.06 8.02
CA GLY A 638 -3.87 6.89 9.08
C GLY A 638 -4.81 7.97 9.63
N SER A 639 -6.12 7.83 9.43
CA SER A 639 -7.10 8.67 10.12
C SER A 639 -7.43 8.08 11.50
N SER A 640 -8.23 8.81 12.28
CA SER A 640 -8.86 8.31 13.50
C SER A 640 -10.37 8.49 13.41
N VAL A 641 -11.12 7.60 14.04
CA VAL A 641 -12.59 7.65 14.10
C VAL A 641 -13.03 7.72 15.55
N VAL A 642 -13.89 8.69 15.88
CA VAL A 642 -14.36 8.93 17.26
C VAL A 642 -15.89 8.96 17.27
N LEU A 643 -16.50 8.16 18.16
CA LEU A 643 -17.92 8.26 18.51
C LEU A 643 -18.09 9.44 19.48
N TYR A 644 -18.99 10.39 19.17
CA TYR A 644 -19.20 11.58 19.99
C TYR A 644 -20.65 11.78 20.49
N GLY A 645 -21.48 10.74 20.41
CA GLY A 645 -22.83 10.71 20.98
C GLY A 645 -23.93 10.42 19.95
N ASP A 646 -25.03 9.78 20.37
CA ASP A 646 -26.23 9.49 19.57
C ASP A 646 -25.98 8.82 18.21
N GLY A 647 -24.96 7.96 18.14
CA GLY A 647 -24.56 7.28 16.91
C GLY A 647 -23.84 8.19 15.90
N ASN A 648 -23.39 9.38 16.31
CA ASN A 648 -22.60 10.28 15.48
C ASN A 648 -21.10 10.01 15.61
N PHE A 649 -20.43 9.98 14.48
CA PHE A 649 -19.01 9.67 14.35
C PHE A 649 -18.27 10.80 13.65
N ALA A 650 -17.02 11.02 14.05
CA ALA A 650 -16.09 11.93 13.41
C ALA A 650 -14.94 11.14 12.81
N ILE A 651 -14.53 11.48 11.59
CA ILE A 651 -13.30 11.00 10.97
C ILE A 651 -12.35 12.20 10.90
N VAL A 652 -11.20 12.11 11.56
CA VAL A 652 -10.21 13.18 11.65
C VAL A 652 -8.84 12.71 11.16
N GLY A 653 -8.12 13.62 10.50
CA GLY A 653 -6.82 13.31 9.90
C GLY A 653 -6.87 12.31 8.75
N GLY A 654 -5.72 11.72 8.48
CA GLY A 654 -5.50 10.80 7.37
C GLY A 654 -4.56 11.37 6.31
N GLY A 655 -3.84 10.47 5.66
CA GLY A 655 -2.86 10.83 4.65
C GLY A 655 -1.85 9.72 4.37
N ALA A 656 -1.20 9.82 3.22
CA ALA A 656 -0.19 8.88 2.74
C ALA A 656 0.89 9.62 1.96
N THR A 657 2.12 9.13 2.00
CA THR A 657 3.25 9.66 1.23
C THR A 657 3.19 9.31 -0.26
N CYS A 658 2.23 8.46 -0.65
CA CYS A 658 1.95 8.01 -2.01
C CYS A 658 3.23 7.65 -2.78
N TYR A 659 4.05 6.77 -2.19
CA TYR A 659 5.26 6.23 -2.82
C TYR A 659 6.27 7.31 -3.27
N ALA A 660 6.41 8.36 -2.45
CA ALA A 660 7.27 9.53 -2.70
C ALA A 660 6.89 10.37 -3.95
N MET A 661 5.68 10.18 -4.50
CA MET A 661 5.15 11.02 -5.59
C MET A 661 4.61 12.36 -5.08
N GLY A 662 4.29 12.43 -3.79
CA GLY A 662 3.75 13.57 -3.08
C GLY A 662 2.93 13.09 -1.89
N THR A 663 2.88 13.84 -0.81
CA THR A 663 2.02 13.45 0.32
C THR A 663 0.60 13.92 0.08
N PHE A 664 -0.35 12.99 0.07
CA PHE A 664 -1.77 13.31 0.17
C PHE A 664 -2.14 13.55 1.62
N TRP A 665 -2.81 14.66 1.90
CA TRP A 665 -3.40 14.98 3.19
C TRP A 665 -4.91 15.06 3.01
N THR A 666 -5.66 14.47 3.94
CA THR A 666 -7.11 14.59 3.95
C THR A 666 -7.51 16.08 3.99
N PRO A 667 -8.44 16.54 3.13
CA PRO A 667 -8.75 17.96 2.97
C PRO A 667 -9.61 18.56 4.10
N GLY A 668 -10.11 17.73 5.02
CA GLY A 668 -11.03 18.14 6.07
C GLY A 668 -11.36 17.02 7.04
N SER A 669 -12.09 17.36 8.10
CA SER A 669 -12.75 16.37 8.97
C SER A 669 -14.11 16.01 8.40
N TYR A 670 -14.55 14.78 8.68
CA TYR A 670 -15.86 14.29 8.25
C TYR A 670 -16.68 13.93 9.48
N SER A 671 -18.00 14.08 9.39
CA SER A 671 -18.93 13.50 10.34
C SER A 671 -20.03 12.71 9.64
N PHE A 672 -20.50 11.65 10.27
CA PHE A 672 -21.63 10.85 9.80
C PHE A 672 -22.40 10.26 10.96
N ARG A 673 -23.63 9.80 10.70
CA ARG A 673 -24.49 9.14 11.69
C ARG A 673 -24.80 7.71 11.29
N PHE A 674 -24.67 6.79 12.23
CA PHE A 674 -25.14 5.42 12.10
C PHE A 674 -26.31 5.17 13.06
N ASP A 675 -27.44 4.80 12.49
CA ASP A 675 -28.67 4.45 13.22
C ASP A 675 -29.09 3.02 12.85
N PRO A 676 -28.97 2.05 13.77
CA PRO A 676 -29.36 0.67 13.53
C PRO A 676 -30.83 0.47 13.15
N SER A 677 -31.73 1.39 13.53
CA SER A 677 -33.15 1.29 13.18
C SER A 677 -33.39 1.41 11.68
N LEU A 678 -32.43 1.96 10.95
CA LEU A 678 -32.46 2.12 9.50
C LEU A 678 -31.94 0.89 8.74
N LEU A 679 -31.35 -0.07 9.45
CA LEU A 679 -30.96 -1.35 8.85
C LEU A 679 -32.22 -2.13 8.40
N PRO A 680 -32.13 -3.02 7.40
CA PRO A 680 -33.28 -3.66 6.74
C PRO A 680 -34.10 -4.49 7.69
N GLN A 681 -33.42 -5.11 8.65
CA GLN A 681 -34.01 -5.93 9.70
C GLN A 681 -34.98 -5.12 10.58
N HIS A 682 -34.88 -3.78 10.54
CA HIS A 682 -35.61 -2.84 11.39
C HIS A 682 -36.27 -1.68 10.62
N SER A 683 -36.05 -1.57 9.30
CA SER A 683 -36.36 -0.38 8.50
C SER A 683 -37.84 -0.02 8.45
N THR A 684 -38.13 1.24 8.78
CA THR A 684 -39.43 1.91 8.60
C THR A 684 -39.48 2.84 7.37
N GLY A 685 -38.47 2.82 6.50
CA GLY A 685 -38.40 3.66 5.30
C GLY A 685 -37.94 5.12 5.54
N GLN A 686 -37.34 5.42 6.69
CA GLN A 686 -36.78 6.74 7.01
C GLN A 686 -35.31 6.88 6.56
N VAL A 687 -34.87 8.11 6.29
CA VAL A 687 -33.47 8.44 5.96
C VAL A 687 -32.76 8.97 7.20
N ALA A 688 -31.50 8.60 7.40
CA ALA A 688 -30.69 9.09 8.51
C ALA A 688 -30.60 10.62 8.50
N SER A 689 -30.81 11.26 9.65
CA SER A 689 -30.54 12.69 9.80
C SER A 689 -29.05 12.98 9.57
N ARG A 690 -28.72 14.11 8.94
CA ARG A 690 -27.32 14.58 8.84
C ARG A 690 -26.74 14.84 10.24
N SER A 691 -25.50 14.41 10.44
CA SER A 691 -24.74 14.70 11.66
C SER A 691 -24.28 16.15 11.71
N GLU A 692 -24.03 16.68 12.91
CA GLU A 692 -23.43 18.00 13.06
C GLU A 692 -21.99 18.01 12.49
N PRO A 693 -21.54 19.11 11.84
CA PRO A 693 -20.19 19.20 11.31
C PRO A 693 -19.15 19.27 12.43
N VAL A 694 -18.13 18.43 12.35
CA VAL A 694 -16.96 18.49 13.25
C VAL A 694 -15.89 19.37 12.62
N LYS A 695 -15.50 20.45 13.29
CA LYS A 695 -14.61 21.49 12.74
C LYS A 695 -13.28 21.54 13.46
N TYR A 696 -12.19 21.59 12.70
CA TYR A 696 -10.86 21.87 13.23
C TYR A 696 -10.81 23.30 13.82
N VAL A 697 -10.19 23.45 14.99
CA VAL A 697 -10.05 24.72 15.70
C VAL A 697 -8.60 25.19 15.70
N GLU A 698 -7.71 24.44 16.35
CA GLU A 698 -6.30 24.80 16.52
C GLU A 698 -5.42 23.59 16.82
N THR A 699 -4.11 23.76 16.70
CA THR A 699 -3.10 22.79 17.13
C THR A 699 -2.40 23.33 18.37
N ILE A 700 -2.36 22.55 19.44
CA ILE A 700 -1.69 22.89 20.70
C ILE A 700 -0.39 22.10 20.81
N GLN A 701 0.73 22.80 20.87
CA GLN A 701 2.03 22.18 21.10
C GLN A 701 2.16 21.77 22.56
N PHE A 702 2.62 20.55 22.80
CA PHE A 702 2.97 20.14 24.15
C PHE A 702 4.32 20.76 24.52
N VAL A 703 4.37 21.47 25.65
CA VAL A 703 5.59 22.11 26.15
C VAL A 703 6.46 21.03 26.80
N GLU A 704 7.67 20.81 26.28
CA GLU A 704 8.68 20.05 27.01
C GLU A 704 9.18 20.92 28.17
N ASN A 705 9.02 20.48 29.42
CA ASN A 705 9.74 21.12 30.52
C ASN A 705 11.24 21.09 30.20
N GLU A 706 11.88 22.26 30.27
CA GLU A 706 13.33 22.41 30.15
C GLU A 706 14.02 21.33 30.99
N LYS A 707 14.95 20.60 30.39
CA LYS A 707 15.82 19.67 31.10
C LYS A 707 16.45 20.42 32.27
N THR A 708 16.01 20.12 33.49
CA THR A 708 16.71 20.58 34.69
C THR A 708 18.11 19.96 34.64
N PRO A 709 19.19 20.75 34.62
CA PRO A 709 20.53 20.19 34.56
C PRO A 709 20.77 19.37 35.83
N VAL A 710 21.08 18.09 35.65
CA VAL A 710 21.56 17.24 36.74
C VAL A 710 22.99 17.69 37.03
N ASN A 711 23.20 18.32 38.19
CA ASN A 711 24.53 18.48 38.78
C ASN A 711 24.97 17.18 39.44
#